data_AF-A0A2M7ZID1-F1
#
_entry.id   AF-A0A2M7ZID1-F1
#
_cell.length_a   1.000
_cell.length_b   1.000
_cell.length_c   1.000
_cell.angle_alpha   90.00
_cell.angle_beta   90.00
_cell.angle_gamma   90.00
#
_symmetry.space_group_name_H-M   'P 1'
#
loop_
_entity.id
_entity.type
_entity.pdbx_description
1 polymer ?
#
loop_
_entity_poly.entity_id
_entity_poly.type
_entity_poly.pdbx_seq_one_letter_code
_entity_poly.pdbx_strand_id
1 'polypeptide(L)'
;MALTSAKKVHEENLDDFNSASCLAWAYLENGEPAEALEMANYSVEIGGEDVNARLYRGYLLMRMSIFEGSLADLDWAISKKPNLLSWAHLNKARALAGLGRYFEGLEEIEKAIKIDDKGNDQLLLIKKWLQVTLGYGDGFLKNIFNKKRAYLKEGLLSLKQKEYWFSLWCAKKILDTPSLKGEFTEAYIMELESLFGLFQFRQARTIAEEIKPNLEGDKYFDSIYQRILKAYPHNDIDTTPAITIQQEKYRTDFENNDNRLYKILSAKTYNLTENLRTDKRTYLLEFNEDTTKYVGVEVVIESPFYTNKKVELDGMALWKLNGVEVGTHQFLLTLEKEWKIVEFVQSWGTETAGFWCRGQGSVEIFLDNQKVCTRWFGIGNSDIVNFEDIKYQEEDSKKLQLLTTQLPEELSAVEQKSIKNEELPELLANLDNYVGLESVKQSMKDFVSYLEFIRDREKSGLRTDEDISVNSIFLGNPGTGKTTIARLMGKIFKAMGLLKNGHVIEVDRTSLVGQYIGATAQMTEKVINEAIGGLLFIDEAYTLIKPDNPQDFGQEAIDILLKRMEDKKGEFVVIAAGYPDKMNSFINSNPGLKSRFTHVFNFEDYTPDELQTMFKQIAEKEDYKIEKTAESILKKELTKLYRNRDESFGNARLVRQIFNESKIKLSKRYLNIPTDKRTKEVMSTICSADIEASLKNNIKGFVNIGIDDENLKKALNKLNSLCGLETVKQEINELVKLARLYTERGDNLQELFNSHFVFLGSPGTGKTTVARIFSEI
;
A
#
# COMPACT_ATOMS: atom_id res chain seq x y z
N MET A 1 8.07 -14.47 -43.13
CA MET A 1 8.60 -15.86 -43.20
C MET A 1 8.47 -16.55 -41.84
N ALA A 2 9.01 -15.99 -40.75
CA ALA A 2 8.86 -16.56 -39.40
C ALA A 2 7.39 -16.73 -38.96
N LEU A 3 6.54 -15.71 -39.13
CA LEU A 3 5.10 -15.81 -38.81
C LEU A 3 4.38 -16.90 -39.62
N THR A 4 4.64 -16.97 -40.92
CA THR A 4 4.05 -18.00 -41.79
C THR A 4 4.46 -19.41 -41.37
N SER A 5 5.74 -19.59 -41.02
CA SER A 5 6.25 -20.88 -40.52
C SER A 5 5.68 -21.23 -39.16
N ALA A 6 5.59 -20.28 -38.23
CA ALA A 6 5.03 -20.51 -36.90
C ALA A 6 3.54 -20.86 -36.97
N LYS A 7 2.77 -20.19 -37.85
CA LYS A 7 1.36 -20.54 -38.12
C LYS A 7 1.23 -21.98 -38.58
N LYS A 8 2.02 -22.38 -39.59
CA LYS A 8 2.00 -23.75 -40.11
C LYS A 8 2.39 -24.79 -39.05
N VAL A 9 3.43 -24.53 -38.25
CA VAL A 9 3.87 -25.45 -37.18
C VAL A 9 2.78 -25.60 -36.11
N HIS A 10 2.09 -24.51 -35.78
CA HIS A 10 0.99 -24.55 -34.83
C HIS A 10 -0.25 -25.27 -35.38
N GLU A 11 -0.63 -25.03 -36.64
CA GLU A 11 -1.72 -25.72 -37.33
C GLU A 11 -1.51 -27.24 -37.36
N GLU A 12 -0.26 -27.70 -37.48
CA GLU A 12 0.10 -29.13 -37.46
C GLU A 12 0.14 -29.71 -36.02
N ASN A 13 0.21 -28.87 -34.98
CA ASN A 13 0.41 -29.30 -33.58
C ASN A 13 -0.42 -28.44 -32.59
N LEU A 14 -1.74 -28.43 -32.73
CA LEU A 14 -2.65 -27.54 -31.97
C LEU A 14 -2.58 -27.72 -30.44
N ASP A 15 -2.21 -28.91 -29.96
CA ASP A 15 -2.11 -29.25 -28.53
C ASP A 15 -0.70 -29.06 -27.95
N ASP A 16 0.30 -28.67 -28.75
CA ASP A 16 1.66 -28.40 -28.26
C ASP A 16 1.81 -26.93 -27.84
N PHE A 17 1.99 -26.70 -26.54
CA PHE A 17 2.19 -25.36 -26.00
C PHE A 17 3.42 -24.64 -26.57
N ASN A 18 4.47 -25.37 -26.98
CA ASN A 18 5.65 -24.74 -27.56
C ASN A 18 5.35 -24.15 -28.93
N SER A 19 4.51 -24.82 -29.72
CA SER A 19 4.04 -24.30 -31.02
C SER A 19 3.23 -23.00 -30.84
N ALA A 20 2.33 -22.96 -29.85
CA ALA A 20 1.54 -21.77 -29.52
C ALA A 20 2.41 -20.63 -28.99
N SER A 21 3.37 -20.92 -28.10
CA SER A 21 4.36 -19.94 -27.62
C SER A 21 5.20 -19.38 -28.77
N CYS A 22 5.64 -20.22 -29.70
CA CYS A 22 6.39 -19.80 -30.88
C CYS A 22 5.57 -18.89 -31.79
N LEU A 23 4.29 -19.22 -31.99
CA LEU A 23 3.36 -18.39 -32.75
C LEU A 23 3.11 -17.03 -32.06
N ALA A 24 2.96 -17.02 -30.73
CA ALA A 24 2.84 -15.80 -29.95
C ALA A 24 4.05 -14.85 -30.15
N TRP A 25 5.27 -15.39 -30.12
CA TRP A 25 6.49 -14.62 -30.41
C TRP A 25 6.53 -14.10 -31.85
N ALA A 26 6.08 -14.90 -32.81
CA ALA A 26 6.07 -14.51 -34.20
C ALA A 26 5.05 -13.38 -34.48
N TYR A 27 3.91 -13.39 -33.80
CA TYR A 27 2.95 -12.29 -33.83
C TYR A 27 3.55 -11.01 -33.23
N LEU A 28 4.18 -11.12 -32.06
CA LEU A 28 4.76 -9.95 -31.39
C LEU A 28 5.84 -9.28 -32.25
N GLU A 29 6.78 -10.05 -32.80
CA GLU A 29 7.84 -9.50 -33.66
C GLU A 29 7.32 -9.02 -35.03
N ASN A 30 6.08 -9.36 -35.42
CA ASN A 30 5.42 -8.81 -36.60
C ASN A 30 4.58 -7.55 -36.33
N GLY A 31 4.55 -7.08 -35.07
CA GLY A 31 3.77 -5.89 -34.68
C GLY A 31 2.30 -6.18 -34.38
N GLU A 32 1.96 -7.43 -34.06
CA GLU A 32 0.62 -7.90 -33.72
C GLU A 32 0.56 -8.30 -32.23
N PRO A 33 0.63 -7.33 -31.28
CA PRO A 33 0.73 -7.63 -29.84
C PRO A 33 -0.55 -8.22 -29.24
N ALA A 34 -1.72 -7.95 -29.82
CA ALA A 34 -2.99 -8.50 -29.36
C ALA A 34 -3.06 -10.02 -29.64
N GLU A 35 -2.78 -10.39 -30.89
CA GLU A 35 -2.69 -11.78 -31.34
C GLU A 35 -1.56 -12.52 -30.62
N ALA A 36 -0.45 -11.84 -30.34
CA ALA A 36 0.64 -12.39 -29.53
C ALA A 36 0.18 -12.73 -28.11
N LEU A 37 -0.56 -11.82 -27.45
CA LEU A 37 -1.06 -12.03 -26.10
C LEU A 37 -2.10 -13.15 -26.05
N GLU A 38 -3.02 -13.19 -27.01
CA GLU A 38 -4.02 -14.26 -27.14
C GLU A 38 -3.33 -15.63 -27.27
N MET A 39 -2.37 -15.75 -28.19
CA MET A 39 -1.62 -16.99 -28.37
C MET A 39 -0.76 -17.35 -27.16
N ALA A 40 -0.23 -16.37 -26.43
CA ALA A 40 0.53 -16.61 -25.21
C ALA A 40 -0.36 -17.13 -24.08
N ASN A 41 -1.59 -16.63 -23.96
CA ASN A 41 -2.58 -17.14 -23.03
C ASN A 41 -3.02 -18.56 -23.40
N TYR A 42 -3.32 -18.79 -24.69
CA TYR A 42 -3.64 -20.12 -25.20
C TYR A 42 -2.51 -21.12 -24.93
N SER A 43 -1.26 -20.71 -25.10
CA SER A 43 -0.08 -21.53 -24.77
C SER A 43 -0.06 -21.96 -23.30
N VAL A 44 -0.44 -21.08 -22.36
CA VAL A 44 -0.54 -21.43 -20.93
C VAL A 44 -1.73 -22.34 -20.66
N GLU A 45 -2.85 -22.13 -21.34
CA GLU A 45 -4.05 -22.96 -21.21
C GLU A 45 -3.78 -24.41 -21.62
N ILE A 46 -3.18 -24.63 -22.79
CA ILE A 46 -2.83 -25.98 -23.26
C ILE A 46 -1.62 -26.57 -22.52
N GLY A 47 -0.72 -25.72 -22.01
CA GLY A 47 0.44 -26.13 -21.21
C GLY A 47 0.11 -26.55 -19.79
N GLY A 48 -1.04 -26.17 -19.25
CA GLY A 48 -1.50 -26.53 -17.90
C GLY A 48 -0.51 -26.11 -16.81
N GLU A 49 0.06 -27.09 -16.09
CA GLU A 49 1.07 -26.88 -15.04
C GLU A 49 2.52 -26.86 -15.56
N ASP A 50 2.76 -26.88 -16.88
CA ASP A 50 4.12 -26.79 -17.41
C ASP A 50 4.74 -25.43 -17.10
N VAL A 51 5.90 -25.47 -16.44
CA VAL A 51 6.66 -24.29 -16.02
C VAL A 51 7.07 -23.41 -17.20
N ASN A 52 7.37 -24.01 -18.35
CA ASN A 52 7.86 -23.29 -19.52
C ASN A 52 6.77 -22.45 -20.18
N ALA A 53 5.50 -22.89 -20.14
CA ALA A 53 4.40 -22.15 -20.75
C ALA A 53 4.22 -20.78 -20.08
N ARG A 54 4.17 -20.74 -18.74
CA ARG A 54 4.12 -19.48 -17.98
C ARG A 54 5.41 -18.70 -18.06
N LEU A 55 6.56 -19.36 -18.08
CA LEU A 55 7.86 -18.69 -18.26
C LEU A 55 7.93 -17.92 -19.61
N TYR A 56 7.47 -18.54 -20.70
CA TYR A 56 7.43 -17.90 -22.02
C TYR A 56 6.43 -16.76 -22.09
N ARG A 57 5.23 -16.93 -21.51
CA ARG A 57 4.24 -15.84 -21.39
C ARG A 57 4.78 -14.70 -20.54
N GLY A 58 5.40 -14.98 -19.40
CA GLY A 58 6.04 -13.99 -18.54
C GLY A 58 7.08 -13.14 -19.28
N TYR A 59 7.92 -13.75 -20.11
CA TYR A 59 8.86 -13.00 -20.95
C TYR A 59 8.16 -12.16 -22.04
N LEU A 60 7.11 -12.68 -22.64
CA LEU A 60 6.33 -11.98 -23.67
C LEU A 60 5.61 -10.76 -23.06
N LEU A 61 4.99 -10.91 -21.88
CA LEU A 61 4.37 -9.84 -21.10
C LEU A 61 5.40 -8.74 -20.74
N MET A 62 6.61 -9.13 -20.32
CA MET A 62 7.70 -8.18 -20.06
C MET A 62 8.04 -7.34 -21.30
N ARG A 63 8.09 -7.95 -22.49
CA ARG A 63 8.36 -7.24 -23.76
C ARG A 63 7.25 -6.26 -24.13
N MET A 64 6.01 -6.56 -23.75
CA MET A 64 4.83 -5.70 -23.97
C MET A 64 4.64 -4.64 -22.87
N SER A 65 5.59 -4.49 -21.95
CA SER A 65 5.49 -3.60 -20.78
C SER A 65 4.38 -3.97 -19.78
N ILE A 66 3.88 -5.21 -19.79
CA ILE A 66 2.91 -5.73 -18.82
C ILE A 66 3.70 -6.36 -17.66
N PHE A 67 4.37 -5.52 -16.88
CA PHE A 67 5.38 -5.96 -15.92
C PHE A 67 4.80 -6.77 -14.76
N GLU A 68 3.65 -6.39 -14.20
CA GLU A 68 3.06 -7.13 -13.07
C GLU A 68 2.60 -8.54 -13.48
N GLY A 69 1.94 -8.67 -14.63
CA GLY A 69 1.60 -9.99 -15.18
C GLY A 69 2.84 -10.83 -15.50
N SER A 70 3.91 -10.18 -15.97
CA SER A 70 5.20 -10.83 -16.14
C SER A 70 5.78 -11.34 -14.82
N LEU A 71 5.80 -10.52 -13.77
CA LEU A 71 6.29 -10.90 -12.44
C LEU A 71 5.51 -12.09 -11.88
N ALA A 72 4.18 -12.09 -11.98
CA ALA A 72 3.34 -13.18 -11.51
C ALA A 72 3.71 -14.52 -12.15
N ASP A 73 3.87 -14.55 -13.48
CA ASP A 73 4.25 -15.76 -14.21
C ASP A 73 5.69 -16.20 -13.90
N LEU A 74 6.62 -15.25 -13.77
CA LEU A 74 8.04 -15.53 -13.49
C LEU A 74 8.25 -16.02 -12.05
N ASP A 75 7.58 -15.41 -11.07
CA ASP A 75 7.62 -15.84 -9.67
C ASP A 75 7.00 -17.21 -9.49
N TRP A 76 5.89 -17.48 -10.17
CA TRP A 76 5.32 -18.82 -10.19
C TRP A 76 6.31 -19.83 -10.79
N ALA A 77 6.95 -19.52 -11.92
CA ALA A 77 7.92 -20.41 -12.54
C ALA A 77 9.14 -20.69 -11.64
N ILE A 78 9.68 -19.65 -10.98
CA ILE A 78 10.77 -19.75 -10.01
C ILE A 78 10.35 -20.59 -8.80
N SER A 79 9.12 -20.41 -8.29
CA SER A 79 8.61 -21.18 -7.14
C SER A 79 8.52 -22.68 -7.43
N LYS A 80 8.18 -23.05 -8.67
CA LYS A 80 8.07 -24.46 -9.11
C LYS A 80 9.44 -25.10 -9.35
N LYS A 81 10.45 -24.33 -9.77
CA LYS A 81 11.82 -24.81 -9.98
C LYS A 81 12.84 -23.84 -9.34
N PRO A 82 13.05 -23.88 -8.01
CA PRO A 82 13.90 -22.89 -7.33
C PRO A 82 15.40 -22.92 -7.72
N ASN A 83 15.88 -24.05 -8.24
CA ASN A 83 17.30 -24.28 -8.55
C ASN A 83 17.63 -24.21 -10.06
N LEU A 84 16.64 -23.95 -10.92
CA LEU A 84 16.80 -23.89 -12.37
C LEU A 84 15.98 -22.70 -12.86
N LEU A 85 16.48 -21.98 -13.89
CA LEU A 85 15.88 -20.81 -14.56
C LEU A 85 16.63 -19.47 -14.33
N SER A 86 17.96 -19.45 -14.59
CA SER A 86 18.70 -18.17 -14.72
C SER A 86 17.98 -17.17 -15.63
N TRP A 87 17.35 -17.67 -16.70
CA TRP A 87 16.54 -16.87 -17.62
C TRP A 87 15.27 -16.26 -16.97
N ALA A 88 14.62 -16.93 -16.02
CA ALA A 88 13.47 -16.36 -15.30
C ALA A 88 13.91 -15.19 -14.42
N HIS A 89 15.00 -15.38 -13.65
CA HIS A 89 15.57 -14.32 -12.81
C HIS A 89 16.05 -13.12 -13.64
N LEU A 90 16.64 -13.36 -14.81
CA LEU A 90 16.99 -12.31 -15.78
C LEU A 90 15.76 -11.51 -16.23
N ASN A 91 14.69 -12.18 -16.67
CA ASN A 91 13.48 -11.49 -17.13
C ASN A 91 12.73 -10.82 -15.98
N LYS A 92 12.81 -11.37 -14.76
CA LYS A 92 12.27 -10.75 -13.55
C LYS A 92 13.02 -9.46 -13.23
N ALA A 93 14.36 -9.47 -13.33
CA ALA A 93 15.18 -8.27 -13.17
C ALA A 93 14.81 -7.18 -14.18
N ARG A 94 14.55 -7.54 -15.45
CA ARG A 94 14.07 -6.60 -16.48
C ARG A 94 12.68 -6.04 -16.17
N ALA A 95 11.73 -6.88 -15.75
CA ALA A 95 10.39 -6.45 -15.38
C ALA A 95 10.42 -5.49 -14.17
N LEU A 96 11.20 -5.81 -13.14
CA LEU A 96 11.44 -4.94 -11.99
C LEU A 96 12.07 -3.60 -12.41
N ALA A 97 13.05 -3.63 -13.31
CA ALA A 97 13.66 -2.41 -13.85
C ALA A 97 12.67 -1.55 -14.63
N GLY A 98 11.76 -2.18 -15.39
CA GLY A 98 10.65 -1.50 -16.08
C GLY A 98 9.69 -0.78 -15.13
N LEU A 99 9.49 -1.32 -13.92
CA LEU A 99 8.73 -0.69 -12.83
C LEU A 99 9.52 0.34 -12.01
N GLY A 100 10.81 0.54 -12.30
CA GLY A 100 11.68 1.41 -11.52
C GLY A 100 12.23 0.78 -10.23
N ARG A 101 12.00 -0.51 -9.98
CA ARG A 101 12.49 -1.28 -8.81
C ARG A 101 13.92 -1.80 -9.06
N TYR A 102 14.87 -0.88 -9.28
CA TYR A 102 16.23 -1.22 -9.73
C TYR A 102 17.05 -2.03 -8.73
N PHE A 103 16.88 -1.79 -7.42
CA PHE A 103 17.61 -2.52 -6.39
C PHE A 103 17.19 -3.99 -6.35
N GLU A 104 15.88 -4.26 -6.38
CA GLU A 104 15.35 -5.62 -6.47
C GLU A 104 15.75 -6.29 -7.79
N GLY A 105 15.74 -5.53 -8.89
CA GLY A 105 16.27 -6.01 -10.16
C GLY A 105 17.76 -6.41 -10.07
N LEU A 106 18.56 -5.67 -9.29
CA LEU A 106 19.97 -6.00 -9.03
C LEU A 106 20.12 -7.28 -8.21
N GLU A 107 19.26 -7.52 -7.21
CA GLU A 107 19.26 -8.78 -6.47
C GLU A 107 18.90 -9.98 -7.36
N GLU A 108 17.90 -9.81 -8.24
CA GLU A 108 17.46 -10.86 -9.16
C GLU A 108 18.51 -11.17 -10.22
N ILE A 109 19.21 -10.18 -10.78
CA ILE A 109 20.30 -10.45 -11.73
C ILE A 109 21.49 -11.14 -11.06
N GLU A 110 21.76 -10.88 -9.78
CA GLU A 110 22.80 -11.59 -9.03
C GLU A 110 22.43 -13.06 -8.79
N LYS A 111 21.15 -13.35 -8.55
CA LYS A 111 20.64 -14.74 -8.53
C LYS A 111 20.83 -15.40 -9.90
N ALA A 112 20.50 -14.72 -10.99
CA ALA A 112 20.69 -15.24 -12.35
C ALA A 112 22.15 -15.58 -12.66
N ILE A 113 23.10 -14.71 -12.29
CA ILE A 113 24.55 -14.91 -12.47
C ILE A 113 25.04 -16.10 -11.64
N LYS A 114 24.55 -16.25 -10.40
CA LYS A 114 24.92 -17.36 -9.54
C LYS A 114 24.45 -18.72 -10.10
N ILE A 115 23.36 -18.73 -10.86
CA ILE A 115 22.82 -19.94 -11.50
C ILE A 115 23.56 -20.24 -12.80
N ASP A 116 23.93 -19.22 -13.59
CA ASP A 116 24.63 -19.36 -14.88
C ASP A 116 26.04 -18.73 -14.82
N ASP A 117 26.97 -19.48 -14.25
CA ASP A 117 28.38 -19.07 -14.00
C ASP A 117 29.26 -19.05 -15.27
N LYS A 118 28.67 -19.27 -16.46
CA LYS A 118 29.41 -19.48 -17.73
C LYS A 118 29.72 -18.20 -18.51
N GLY A 119 29.97 -17.07 -17.83
CA GLY A 119 30.36 -15.83 -18.52
C GLY A 119 29.29 -15.32 -19.48
N ASN A 120 28.03 -15.33 -19.04
CA ASN A 120 26.92 -14.78 -19.82
C ASN A 120 27.02 -13.25 -19.86
N ASP A 121 27.63 -12.73 -20.94
CA ASP A 121 27.88 -11.30 -21.16
C ASP A 121 26.60 -10.45 -20.99
N GLN A 122 25.42 -11.00 -21.30
CA GLN A 122 24.14 -10.31 -21.16
C GLN A 122 23.79 -10.06 -19.69
N LEU A 123 24.02 -11.04 -18.80
CA LEU A 123 23.77 -10.87 -17.37
C LEU A 123 24.68 -9.80 -16.75
N LEU A 124 25.95 -9.80 -17.14
CA LEU A 124 26.94 -8.80 -16.69
C LEU A 124 26.58 -7.39 -17.19
N LEU A 125 26.10 -7.29 -18.43
CA LEU A 125 25.71 -6.01 -19.02
C LEU A 125 24.46 -5.43 -18.34
N ILE A 126 23.45 -6.26 -18.05
CA ILE A 126 22.25 -5.83 -17.34
C ILE A 126 22.57 -5.46 -15.89
N LYS A 127 23.44 -6.23 -15.22
CA LYS A 127 23.98 -5.86 -13.91
C LYS A 127 24.65 -4.48 -13.94
N LYS A 128 25.51 -4.23 -14.94
CA LYS A 128 26.17 -2.93 -15.13
C LYS A 128 25.14 -1.81 -15.31
N TRP A 129 24.11 -2.02 -16.11
CA TRP A 129 23.08 -0.99 -16.34
C TRP A 129 22.22 -0.73 -15.11
N LEU A 130 21.82 -1.77 -14.38
CA LEU A 130 21.14 -1.61 -13.07
C LEU A 130 22.02 -0.83 -12.10
N GLN A 131 23.32 -1.12 -12.06
CA GLN A 131 24.28 -0.36 -11.26
C GLN A 131 24.36 1.12 -11.67
N VAL A 132 24.38 1.41 -12.98
CA VAL A 132 24.31 2.79 -13.51
C VAL A 132 23.03 3.48 -13.07
N THR A 133 21.87 2.80 -13.11
CA THR A 133 20.59 3.39 -12.65
C THR A 133 20.57 3.73 -11.16
N LEU A 134 21.32 2.97 -10.36
CA LEU A 134 21.48 3.16 -8.91
C LEU A 134 22.60 4.16 -8.53
N GLY A 135 23.29 4.74 -9.51
CA GLY A 135 24.40 5.68 -9.29
C GLY A 135 25.73 5.04 -8.90
N TYR A 136 25.86 3.71 -9.00
CA TYR A 136 27.15 3.04 -8.82
C TYR A 136 28.07 3.37 -10.01
N GLY A 137 29.27 3.91 -9.72
CA GLY A 137 30.27 4.25 -10.74
C GLY A 137 30.24 5.71 -11.24
N ASP A 138 29.39 6.58 -10.68
CA ASP A 138 29.31 8.02 -11.02
C ASP A 138 30.56 8.84 -10.61
N GLY A 139 31.55 8.21 -9.98
CA GLY A 139 32.68 8.86 -9.31
C GLY A 139 33.74 9.54 -10.17
N PHE A 140 33.59 9.66 -11.51
CA PHE A 140 34.67 10.20 -12.37
C PHE A 140 34.27 11.27 -13.39
N LEU A 141 32.99 11.63 -13.55
CA LEU A 141 32.58 12.63 -14.55
C LEU A 141 32.11 13.93 -13.88
N LYS A 142 33.06 14.84 -13.61
CA LYS A 142 32.83 16.14 -12.95
C LYS A 142 31.91 17.11 -13.71
N ASN A 143 31.62 16.88 -14.99
CA ASN A 143 30.80 17.77 -15.81
C ASN A 143 29.54 17.03 -16.29
N ILE A 144 28.37 17.65 -16.04
CA ILE A 144 27.03 17.20 -16.47
C ILE A 144 27.03 16.80 -17.94
N PHE A 145 27.69 17.58 -18.80
CA PHE A 145 27.75 17.32 -20.23
C PHE A 145 28.40 15.97 -20.57
N ASN A 146 29.55 15.65 -19.95
CA ASN A 146 30.24 14.38 -20.15
C ASN A 146 29.44 13.20 -19.59
N LYS A 147 28.70 13.43 -18.50
CA LYS A 147 27.79 12.44 -17.92
C LYS A 147 26.64 12.10 -18.86
N LYS A 148 25.98 13.11 -19.47
CA LYS A 148 24.93 12.86 -20.48
C LYS A 148 25.47 12.16 -21.73
N ARG A 149 26.69 12.49 -22.21
CA ARG A 149 27.36 11.74 -23.29
C ARG A 149 27.61 10.27 -22.94
N ALA A 150 27.97 9.99 -21.69
CA ALA A 150 28.12 8.62 -21.22
C ALA A 150 26.77 7.87 -21.22
N TYR A 151 25.69 8.52 -20.75
CA TYR A 151 24.33 7.96 -20.85
C TYR A 151 23.89 7.74 -22.28
N LEU A 152 24.20 8.65 -23.21
CA LEU A 152 23.87 8.45 -24.62
C LEU A 152 24.57 7.20 -25.17
N LYS A 153 25.88 7.05 -24.87
CA LYS A 153 26.65 5.89 -25.31
C LYS A 153 26.10 4.58 -24.78
N GLU A 154 25.79 4.51 -23.49
CA GLU A 154 25.26 3.29 -22.85
C GLU A 154 23.80 3.04 -23.27
N GLY A 155 22.99 4.09 -23.42
CA GLY A 155 21.63 4.02 -23.94
C GLY A 155 21.58 3.44 -25.35
N LEU A 156 22.39 3.97 -26.28
CA LEU A 156 22.48 3.45 -27.64
C LEU A 156 23.00 2.00 -27.69
N LEU A 157 23.91 1.63 -26.78
CA LEU A 157 24.36 0.24 -26.64
C LEU A 157 23.21 -0.66 -26.19
N SER A 158 22.44 -0.24 -25.19
CA SER A 158 21.28 -1.02 -24.70
C SER A 158 20.17 -1.14 -25.72
N LEU A 159 19.94 -0.09 -26.52
CA LEU A 159 18.98 -0.12 -27.61
C LEU A 159 19.35 -1.19 -28.65
N LYS A 160 20.64 -1.29 -29.01
CA LYS A 160 21.14 -2.33 -29.92
C LYS A 160 20.95 -3.75 -29.37
N GLN A 161 21.00 -3.90 -28.03
CA GLN A 161 20.75 -5.16 -27.36
C GLN A 161 19.25 -5.44 -27.10
N LYS A 162 18.34 -4.58 -27.61
CA LYS A 162 16.89 -4.62 -27.38
C LYS A 162 16.50 -4.47 -25.89
N GLU A 163 17.31 -3.76 -25.11
CA GLU A 163 17.12 -3.51 -23.69
C GLU A 163 16.47 -2.14 -23.51
N TYR A 164 15.24 -2.06 -24.02
CA TYR A 164 14.53 -0.81 -24.23
C TYR A 164 14.24 -0.06 -22.92
N TRP A 165 14.09 -0.77 -21.80
CA TRP A 165 13.88 -0.14 -20.48
C TRP A 165 15.05 0.77 -20.08
N PHE A 166 16.29 0.32 -20.31
CA PHE A 166 17.49 1.10 -19.95
C PHE A 166 17.77 2.19 -20.97
N SER A 167 17.55 1.90 -22.25
CA SER A 167 17.63 2.89 -23.33
C SER A 167 16.66 4.05 -23.08
N LEU A 168 15.41 3.74 -22.72
CA LEU A 168 14.39 4.73 -22.36
C LEU A 168 14.78 5.51 -21.10
N TRP A 169 15.33 4.85 -20.08
CA TRP A 169 15.84 5.51 -18.89
C TRP A 169 16.95 6.51 -19.21
N CYS A 170 17.93 6.10 -20.02
CA CYS A 170 19.02 6.98 -20.48
C CYS A 170 18.48 8.17 -21.27
N ALA A 171 17.51 7.95 -22.16
CA ALA A 171 16.91 9.02 -22.95
C ALA A 171 16.24 10.06 -22.05
N LYS A 172 15.38 9.61 -21.12
CA LYS A 172 14.72 10.48 -20.13
C LYS A 172 15.73 11.24 -19.28
N LYS A 173 16.81 10.57 -18.84
CA LYS A 173 17.91 11.20 -18.11
C LYS A 173 18.74 12.16 -18.94
N ILE A 174 18.65 12.18 -20.27
CA ILE A 174 19.31 13.21 -21.09
C ILE A 174 18.35 14.38 -21.30
N LEU A 175 17.08 14.08 -21.57
CA LEU A 175 16.03 15.04 -21.92
C LEU A 175 15.47 15.82 -20.71
N ASP A 176 15.72 15.35 -19.47
CA ASP A 176 15.36 16.01 -18.22
C ASP A 176 16.08 17.36 -17.98
N THR A 177 17.05 17.72 -18.81
CA THR A 177 17.88 18.92 -18.66
C THR A 177 17.59 19.92 -19.81
N PRO A 178 16.72 20.93 -19.59
CA PRO A 178 16.23 21.80 -20.67
C PRO A 178 17.33 22.52 -21.46
N SER A 179 18.43 22.89 -20.81
CA SER A 179 19.55 23.62 -21.44
C SER A 179 20.33 22.82 -22.48
N LEU A 180 20.20 21.48 -22.49
CA LEU A 180 20.95 20.59 -23.38
C LEU A 180 20.07 19.93 -24.45
N LYS A 181 18.77 20.24 -24.52
CA LYS A 181 17.81 19.59 -25.43
C LYS A 181 18.20 19.69 -26.91
N GLY A 182 18.88 20.76 -27.33
CA GLY A 182 19.34 20.93 -28.71
C GLY A 182 20.63 20.17 -29.07
N GLU A 183 21.40 19.71 -28.08
CA GLU A 183 22.71 19.08 -28.30
C GLU A 183 22.66 17.54 -28.38
N PHE A 184 21.52 16.93 -28.05
CA PHE A 184 21.35 15.48 -27.98
C PHE A 184 20.10 15.04 -28.75
N THR A 185 20.01 15.40 -30.03
CA THR A 185 18.89 15.01 -30.89
C THR A 185 18.75 13.48 -30.98
N GLU A 186 19.86 12.74 -30.88
CA GLU A 186 19.87 11.28 -30.84
C GLU A 186 19.13 10.71 -29.63
N ALA A 187 19.03 11.46 -28.51
CA ALA A 187 18.30 11.02 -27.34
C ALA A 187 16.79 10.96 -27.58
N TYR A 188 16.23 11.87 -28.39
CA TYR A 188 14.82 11.81 -28.77
C TYR A 188 14.53 10.61 -29.67
N ILE A 189 15.39 10.33 -30.65
CA ILE A 189 15.25 9.15 -31.52
C ILE A 189 15.37 7.88 -30.69
N MET A 190 16.30 7.86 -29.72
CA MET A 190 16.47 6.76 -28.77
C MET A 190 15.22 6.56 -27.91
N GLU A 191 14.59 7.63 -27.42
CA GLU A 191 13.30 7.56 -26.70
C GLU A 191 12.21 6.92 -27.57
N LEU A 192 12.05 7.40 -28.81
CA LEU A 192 11.04 6.88 -29.75
C LEU A 192 11.26 5.41 -30.11
N GLU A 193 12.49 5.01 -30.44
CA GLU A 193 12.80 3.60 -30.74
C GLU A 193 12.60 2.69 -29.52
N SER A 194 12.87 3.20 -28.31
CA SER A 194 12.66 2.45 -27.08
C SER A 194 11.17 2.25 -26.80
N LEU A 195 10.37 3.31 -26.91
CA LEU A 195 8.91 3.24 -26.75
C LEU A 195 8.26 2.34 -27.81
N PHE A 196 8.72 2.45 -29.06
CA PHE A 196 8.28 1.56 -30.15
C PHE A 196 8.63 0.10 -29.86
N GLY A 197 9.86 -0.19 -29.41
CA GLY A 197 10.31 -1.53 -29.05
C GLY A 197 9.58 -2.14 -27.83
N LEU A 198 9.01 -1.28 -26.99
CA LEU A 198 8.14 -1.61 -25.85
C LEU A 198 6.64 -1.65 -26.21
N PHE A 199 6.30 -1.51 -27.49
CA PHE A 199 4.92 -1.48 -28.01
C PHE A 199 4.07 -0.33 -27.45
N GLN A 200 4.69 0.75 -26.96
CA GLN A 200 4.03 1.94 -26.43
C GLN A 200 3.73 2.95 -27.55
N PHE A 201 3.01 2.51 -28.60
CA PHE A 201 2.86 3.27 -29.85
C PHE A 201 2.18 4.64 -29.67
N ARG A 202 1.18 4.75 -28.78
CA ARG A 202 0.51 6.01 -28.48
C ARG A 202 1.46 7.05 -27.88
N GLN A 203 2.27 6.63 -26.89
CA GLN A 203 3.26 7.50 -26.25
C GLN A 203 4.36 7.89 -27.24
N ALA A 204 4.89 6.92 -27.99
CA ALA A 204 5.87 7.17 -29.04
C ALA A 204 5.35 8.19 -30.06
N ARG A 205 4.08 8.07 -30.46
CA ARG A 205 3.49 9.00 -31.41
C ARG A 205 3.30 10.40 -30.85
N THR A 206 2.78 10.51 -29.63
CA THR A 206 2.58 11.80 -28.95
C THR A 206 3.89 12.57 -28.89
N ILE A 207 4.95 11.92 -28.42
CA ILE A 207 6.30 12.51 -28.35
C ILE A 207 6.82 12.82 -29.76
N ALA A 208 6.63 11.93 -30.73
CA ALA A 208 7.10 12.16 -32.09
C ALA A 208 6.42 13.38 -32.74
N GLU A 209 5.14 13.62 -32.48
CA GLU A 209 4.41 14.79 -32.99
C GLU A 209 4.87 16.08 -32.30
N GLU A 210 5.14 16.06 -31.00
CA GLU A 210 5.70 17.19 -30.26
C GLU A 210 7.08 17.62 -30.76
N ILE A 211 7.95 16.66 -31.08
CA ILE A 211 9.33 16.94 -31.48
C ILE A 211 9.51 17.11 -33.00
N LYS A 212 8.51 16.74 -33.80
CA LYS A 212 8.54 16.83 -35.27
C LYS A 212 8.99 18.19 -35.80
N PRO A 213 8.54 19.34 -35.26
CA PRO A 213 9.01 20.65 -35.73
C PRO A 213 10.52 20.87 -35.54
N ASN A 214 11.14 20.16 -34.58
CA ASN A 214 12.55 20.32 -34.24
C ASN A 214 13.47 19.34 -34.99
N LEU A 215 12.92 18.26 -35.56
CA LEU A 215 13.67 17.18 -36.22
C LEU A 215 13.25 16.96 -37.68
N GLU A 216 12.58 17.93 -38.28
CA GLU A 216 12.12 17.86 -39.66
C GLU A 216 13.30 17.69 -40.63
N GLY A 217 13.27 16.63 -41.44
CA GLY A 217 14.32 16.28 -42.41
C GLY A 217 15.44 15.37 -41.87
N ASP A 218 15.39 14.96 -40.59
CA ASP A 218 16.26 13.91 -40.08
C ASP A 218 15.78 12.53 -40.57
N LYS A 219 16.64 11.84 -41.34
CA LYS A 219 16.30 10.55 -41.97
C LYS A 219 15.95 9.44 -40.97
N TYR A 220 16.55 9.46 -39.78
CA TYR A 220 16.30 8.45 -38.76
C TYR A 220 14.97 8.73 -38.05
N PHE A 221 14.71 10.00 -37.74
CA PHE A 221 13.41 10.44 -37.22
C PHE A 221 12.28 10.13 -38.21
N ASP A 222 12.46 10.46 -39.50
CA ASP A 222 11.45 10.18 -40.53
C ASP A 222 11.15 8.67 -40.62
N SER A 223 12.18 7.83 -40.55
CA SER A 223 12.03 6.38 -40.58
C SER A 223 11.22 5.84 -39.38
N ILE A 224 11.57 6.24 -38.15
CA ILE A 224 10.84 5.79 -36.95
C ILE A 224 9.44 6.38 -36.90
N TYR A 225 9.26 7.64 -37.32
CA TYR A 225 7.96 8.30 -37.40
C TYR A 225 7.03 7.57 -38.36
N GLN A 226 7.50 7.18 -39.55
CA GLN A 226 6.70 6.37 -40.49
C GLN A 226 6.36 4.99 -39.93
N ARG A 227 7.28 4.34 -39.20
CA ARG A 227 7.01 3.07 -38.51
C ARG A 227 5.95 3.24 -37.42
N ILE A 228 6.02 4.30 -36.61
CA ILE A 228 5.02 4.64 -35.59
C ILE A 228 3.66 4.90 -36.24
N LEU A 229 3.60 5.69 -37.32
CA LEU A 229 2.35 5.94 -38.05
C LEU A 229 1.77 4.68 -38.68
N LYS A 230 2.61 3.76 -39.15
CA LYS A 230 2.15 2.48 -39.67
C LYS A 230 1.58 1.59 -38.57
N ALA A 231 2.22 1.55 -37.40
CA ALA A 231 1.76 0.80 -36.23
C ALA A 231 0.54 1.46 -35.56
N TYR A 232 0.37 2.77 -35.72
CA TYR A 232 -0.69 3.56 -35.09
C TYR A 232 -1.12 4.75 -36.00
N PRO A 233 -2.03 4.53 -36.98
CA PRO A 233 -2.37 5.48 -38.05
C PRO A 233 -3.14 6.75 -37.64
N HIS A 234 -3.13 7.77 -38.50
CA HIS A 234 -3.62 9.13 -38.20
C HIS A 234 -5.10 9.25 -37.78
N ASN A 235 -5.91 8.25 -38.14
CA ASN A 235 -7.31 8.19 -37.73
C ASN A 235 -7.51 7.88 -36.24
N ASP A 236 -6.46 7.62 -35.46
CA ASP A 236 -6.61 7.40 -34.01
C ASP A 236 -6.25 8.64 -33.16
N ILE A 237 -6.04 9.81 -33.77
CA ILE A 237 -5.66 11.04 -33.04
C ILE A 237 -6.74 12.10 -32.83
N ASP A 238 -7.79 12.18 -33.65
CA ASP A 238 -9.01 12.93 -33.24
C ASP A 238 -10.22 12.72 -34.16
N THR A 239 -10.24 11.61 -34.90
CA THR A 239 -11.43 11.17 -35.62
C THR A 239 -11.43 9.68 -35.55
N THR A 240 -12.13 9.10 -34.56
CA THR A 240 -12.60 7.70 -34.59
C THR A 240 -12.66 7.27 -36.05
N PRO A 241 -11.80 6.35 -36.51
CA PRO A 241 -11.98 5.81 -37.83
C PRO A 241 -13.40 5.26 -37.80
N ALA A 242 -14.22 5.74 -38.71
CA ALA A 242 -15.40 5.02 -39.13
C ALA A 242 -14.89 3.71 -39.75
N ILE A 243 -14.43 2.80 -38.91
CA ILE A 243 -14.67 1.42 -39.18
C ILE A 243 -16.18 1.35 -39.06
N THR A 244 -16.82 1.09 -40.19
CA THR A 244 -18.09 0.39 -40.22
C THR A 244 -17.86 -1.01 -39.62
N ILE A 245 -17.41 -1.07 -38.37
CA ILE A 245 -17.80 -2.11 -37.44
C ILE A 245 -19.22 -1.69 -37.15
N GLN A 246 -20.16 -2.45 -37.71
CA GLN A 246 -21.51 -2.53 -37.16
C GLN A 246 -21.40 -2.41 -35.64
N GLN A 247 -22.22 -1.59 -34.99
CA GLN A 247 -22.32 -1.56 -33.54
C GLN A 247 -22.28 -2.99 -32.98
N GLU A 248 -21.10 -3.50 -32.63
CA GLU A 248 -20.99 -4.52 -31.61
C GLU A 248 -21.14 -3.69 -30.36
N LYS A 249 -22.41 -3.43 -30.04
CA LYS A 249 -22.83 -3.12 -28.68
C LYS A 249 -22.01 -4.03 -27.80
N TYR A 250 -21.19 -3.46 -26.92
CA TYR A 250 -20.67 -4.20 -25.79
C TYR A 250 -21.84 -5.00 -25.21
N ARG A 251 -21.63 -6.29 -24.95
CA ARG A 251 -22.58 -6.99 -24.10
C ARG A 251 -22.59 -6.23 -22.79
N THR A 252 -23.77 -5.81 -22.43
CA THR A 252 -24.07 -5.18 -21.14
C THR A 252 -25.25 -5.90 -20.50
N ASP A 253 -25.68 -6.99 -21.14
CA ASP A 253 -26.74 -7.84 -20.71
C ASP A 253 -26.28 -8.76 -19.59
N PHE A 254 -27.27 -9.21 -18.86
CA PHE A 254 -27.13 -10.19 -17.81
C PHE A 254 -27.69 -11.51 -18.36
N GLU A 255 -26.86 -12.55 -18.35
CA GLU A 255 -27.28 -13.90 -18.70
C GLU A 255 -27.49 -14.71 -17.42
N ASN A 256 -28.73 -15.14 -17.23
CA ASN A 256 -29.01 -16.21 -16.28
C ASN A 256 -28.63 -17.53 -16.95
N ASN A 257 -27.74 -18.29 -16.32
CA ASN A 257 -27.40 -19.61 -16.85
C ASN A 257 -28.60 -20.54 -16.62
N ASP A 258 -28.86 -21.49 -17.51
CA ASP A 258 -30.04 -22.39 -17.49
C ASP A 258 -29.96 -23.45 -16.37
N ASN A 259 -29.57 -23.02 -15.17
CA ASN A 259 -29.37 -23.85 -14.01
C ASN A 259 -30.68 -23.98 -13.23
N ARG A 260 -31.17 -25.21 -13.05
CA ARG A 260 -32.49 -25.50 -12.46
C ARG A 260 -32.60 -25.22 -10.96
N LEU A 261 -31.47 -24.95 -10.28
CA LEU A 261 -31.40 -24.83 -8.82
C LEU A 261 -31.48 -23.39 -8.31
N TYR A 262 -30.74 -22.46 -8.91
CA TYR A 262 -30.63 -21.08 -8.44
C TYR A 262 -31.22 -20.11 -9.46
N LYS A 263 -32.24 -19.35 -9.05
CA LYS A 263 -32.85 -18.35 -9.93
C LYS A 263 -32.23 -16.99 -9.63
N ILE A 264 -31.37 -16.53 -10.52
CA ILE A 264 -30.75 -15.21 -10.43
C ILE A 264 -31.73 -14.15 -10.96
N LEU A 265 -32.08 -13.20 -10.11
CA LEU A 265 -33.08 -12.15 -10.40
C LEU A 265 -32.45 -10.91 -11.02
N SER A 266 -31.22 -10.56 -10.63
CA SER A 266 -30.45 -9.47 -11.24
C SER A 266 -28.96 -9.61 -11.00
N ALA A 267 -28.16 -9.06 -11.89
CA ALA A 267 -26.76 -8.73 -11.63
C ALA A 267 -26.45 -7.35 -12.19
N LYS A 268 -26.01 -6.41 -11.35
CA LYS A 268 -25.74 -5.03 -11.73
C LYS A 268 -24.33 -4.62 -11.33
N THR A 269 -23.61 -4.02 -12.27
CA THR A 269 -22.25 -3.53 -12.07
C THR A 269 -22.25 -2.06 -11.62
N TYR A 270 -21.30 -1.67 -10.77
CA TYR A 270 -21.16 -0.31 -10.27
C TYR A 270 -19.70 0.03 -9.96
N ASN A 271 -19.36 1.33 -9.91
CA ASN A 271 -18.01 1.76 -9.56
C ASN A 271 -17.85 1.68 -8.04
N LEU A 272 -17.05 0.72 -7.56
CA LEU A 272 -16.87 0.52 -6.12
C LEU A 272 -16.18 1.73 -5.48
N THR A 273 -15.29 2.40 -6.20
CA THR A 273 -14.56 3.57 -5.67
C THR A 273 -15.49 4.75 -5.46
N GLU A 274 -16.41 4.99 -6.40
CA GLU A 274 -17.44 6.02 -6.27
C GLU A 274 -18.46 5.66 -5.18
N ASN A 275 -18.84 4.38 -5.11
CA ASN A 275 -19.76 3.89 -4.08
C ASN A 275 -19.19 4.09 -2.67
N LEU A 276 -17.93 3.70 -2.44
CA LEU A 276 -17.24 3.90 -1.16
C LEU A 276 -17.09 5.40 -0.79
N ARG A 277 -17.04 6.30 -1.78
CA ARG A 277 -16.93 7.76 -1.56
C ARG A 277 -18.26 8.44 -1.27
N THR A 278 -19.34 8.01 -1.93
CA THR A 278 -20.63 8.72 -1.95
C THR A 278 -21.73 8.04 -1.16
N ASP A 279 -21.50 6.79 -0.73
CA ASP A 279 -22.48 5.90 -0.10
C ASP A 279 -23.74 5.69 -0.95
N LYS A 280 -23.62 5.90 -2.27
CA LYS A 280 -24.67 5.68 -3.27
C LYS A 280 -24.15 4.71 -4.32
N ARG A 281 -24.98 3.75 -4.75
CA ARG A 281 -24.66 2.83 -5.86
C ARG A 281 -25.14 3.44 -7.18
N THR A 282 -24.21 4.03 -7.93
CA THR A 282 -24.44 4.39 -9.34
C THR A 282 -24.14 3.16 -10.18
N TYR A 283 -25.18 2.48 -10.69
CA TYR A 283 -24.99 1.31 -11.55
C TYR A 283 -24.57 1.74 -12.94
N LEU A 284 -23.56 1.08 -13.49
CA LEU A 284 -22.94 1.42 -14.77
C LEU A 284 -22.98 0.22 -15.72
N LEU A 285 -23.32 0.48 -16.98
CA LEU A 285 -23.16 -0.44 -18.10
C LEU A 285 -21.78 -0.31 -18.75
N GLU A 286 -21.18 0.87 -18.70
CA GLU A 286 -19.82 1.15 -19.17
C GLU A 286 -19.05 1.95 -18.12
N PHE A 287 -17.77 1.64 -17.95
CA PHE A 287 -16.87 2.25 -16.99
C PHE A 287 -15.80 3.07 -17.69
N ASN A 288 -15.47 4.25 -17.15
CA ASN A 288 -14.40 5.09 -17.66
C ASN A 288 -13.02 4.52 -17.26
N GLU A 289 -12.20 4.15 -18.25
CA GLU A 289 -10.87 3.55 -18.06
C GLU A 289 -9.91 4.40 -17.23
N ASP A 290 -9.98 5.73 -17.37
CA ASP A 290 -9.06 6.69 -16.73
C ASP A 290 -9.35 6.89 -15.24
N THR A 291 -10.54 6.49 -14.79
CA THR A 291 -11.01 6.78 -13.42
C THR A 291 -11.41 5.53 -12.65
N THR A 292 -11.75 4.45 -13.35
CA THR A 292 -12.23 3.20 -12.74
C THR A 292 -11.08 2.40 -12.19
N LYS A 293 -11.05 2.28 -10.86
CA LYS A 293 -10.08 1.47 -10.11
C LYS A 293 -10.65 0.08 -9.79
N TYR A 294 -11.88 0.06 -9.28
CA TYR A 294 -12.57 -1.15 -8.85
C TYR A 294 -13.98 -1.21 -9.45
N VAL A 295 -14.32 -2.36 -10.02
CA VAL A 295 -15.66 -2.69 -10.48
C VAL A 295 -16.31 -3.62 -9.45
N GLY A 296 -17.49 -3.23 -8.98
CA GLY A 296 -18.34 -4.08 -8.14
C GLY A 296 -19.48 -4.68 -8.97
N VAL A 297 -19.96 -5.85 -8.57
CA VAL A 297 -21.20 -6.47 -9.06
C VAL A 297 -22.09 -6.82 -7.88
N GLU A 298 -23.33 -6.38 -7.94
CA GLU A 298 -24.41 -6.75 -7.03
C GLU A 298 -25.25 -7.83 -7.69
N VAL A 299 -25.45 -8.95 -7.01
CA VAL A 299 -26.20 -10.10 -7.50
C VAL A 299 -27.35 -10.40 -6.56
N VAL A 300 -28.56 -10.49 -7.11
CA VAL A 300 -29.78 -10.82 -6.37
C VAL A 300 -30.27 -12.18 -6.81
N ILE A 301 -30.49 -13.08 -5.86
CA ILE A 301 -30.91 -14.46 -6.09
C ILE A 301 -32.16 -14.80 -5.31
N GLU A 302 -33.00 -15.67 -5.87
CA GLU A 302 -34.10 -16.30 -5.14
C GLU A 302 -33.59 -17.62 -4.54
N SER A 303 -33.65 -17.74 -3.21
CA SER A 303 -33.15 -18.90 -2.48
C SER A 303 -34.09 -20.11 -2.68
N PRO A 304 -33.61 -21.23 -3.26
CA PRO A 304 -34.42 -22.44 -3.40
C PRO A 304 -34.63 -23.16 -2.05
N PHE A 305 -33.92 -22.74 -1.00
CA PHE A 305 -33.97 -23.34 0.34
C PHE A 305 -34.83 -22.55 1.34
N TYR A 306 -35.52 -21.52 0.87
CA TYR A 306 -36.47 -20.76 1.68
C TYR A 306 -37.50 -21.70 2.33
N THR A 307 -37.73 -21.51 3.62
CA THR A 307 -38.55 -22.34 4.54
C THR A 307 -38.08 -23.78 4.78
N ASN A 308 -36.95 -24.19 4.23
CA ASN A 308 -36.46 -25.57 4.30
C ASN A 308 -35.30 -25.74 5.31
N LYS A 309 -34.09 -25.28 4.96
CA LYS A 309 -32.88 -25.43 5.79
C LYS A 309 -31.89 -24.30 5.53
N LYS A 310 -31.04 -24.01 6.52
CA LYS A 310 -29.84 -23.21 6.31
C LYS A 310 -28.85 -24.00 5.44
N VAL A 311 -28.27 -23.34 4.45
CA VAL A 311 -27.25 -23.92 3.56
C VAL A 311 -26.07 -22.94 3.47
N GLU A 312 -24.85 -23.46 3.47
CA GLU A 312 -23.64 -22.71 3.12
C GLU A 312 -23.18 -23.21 1.75
N LEU A 313 -22.94 -22.28 0.82
CA LEU A 313 -22.56 -22.53 -0.56
C LEU A 313 -21.16 -21.99 -0.81
N ASP A 314 -20.34 -22.76 -1.52
CA ASP A 314 -19.03 -22.29 -1.98
C ASP A 314 -19.22 -21.46 -3.26
N GLY A 315 -18.94 -20.17 -3.18
CA GLY A 315 -19.07 -19.20 -4.25
C GLY A 315 -17.74 -18.81 -4.88
N MET A 316 -17.72 -18.55 -6.18
CA MET A 316 -16.56 -18.00 -6.90
C MET A 316 -17.01 -16.92 -7.87
N ALA A 317 -16.35 -15.76 -7.83
CA ALA A 317 -16.49 -14.71 -8.82
C ALA A 317 -15.23 -14.66 -9.70
N LEU A 318 -15.41 -14.90 -10.99
CA LEU A 318 -14.37 -14.91 -12.01
C LEU A 318 -14.53 -13.68 -12.91
N TRP A 319 -13.56 -12.78 -12.86
CA TRP A 319 -13.53 -11.51 -13.57
C TRP A 319 -12.69 -11.65 -14.84
N LYS A 320 -13.26 -11.24 -15.97
CA LYS A 320 -12.57 -11.25 -17.26
C LYS A 320 -12.60 -9.88 -17.91
N LEU A 321 -11.50 -9.51 -18.55
CA LEU A 321 -11.40 -8.35 -19.43
C LEU A 321 -10.94 -8.82 -20.80
N ASN A 322 -11.73 -8.51 -21.84
CA ASN A 322 -11.48 -8.97 -23.21
C ASN A 322 -11.30 -10.50 -23.29
N GLY A 323 -12.06 -11.25 -22.48
CA GLY A 323 -11.99 -12.72 -22.40
C GLY A 323 -10.86 -13.26 -21.52
N VAL A 324 -9.92 -12.44 -21.05
CA VAL A 324 -8.80 -12.83 -20.18
C VAL A 324 -9.20 -12.73 -18.72
N GLU A 325 -8.95 -13.78 -17.94
CA GLU A 325 -9.11 -13.72 -16.48
C GLU A 325 -8.17 -12.66 -15.88
N VAL A 326 -8.76 -11.64 -15.28
CA VAL A 326 -8.05 -10.56 -14.59
C VAL A 326 -8.14 -10.70 -13.07
N GLY A 327 -9.02 -11.57 -12.58
CA GLY A 327 -9.25 -11.75 -11.16
C GLY A 327 -10.19 -12.88 -10.82
N THR A 328 -9.94 -13.53 -9.69
CA THR A 328 -10.84 -14.55 -9.14
C THR A 328 -10.94 -14.37 -7.63
N HIS A 329 -12.16 -14.44 -7.09
CA HIS A 329 -12.44 -14.33 -5.67
C HIS A 329 -13.36 -15.47 -5.21
N GLN A 330 -12.90 -16.24 -4.22
CA GLN A 330 -13.68 -17.31 -3.57
C GLN A 330 -14.40 -16.72 -2.36
N PHE A 331 -15.67 -17.08 -2.16
CA PHE A 331 -16.49 -16.58 -1.07
C PHE A 331 -17.44 -17.63 -0.55
N LEU A 332 -17.82 -17.56 0.72
CA LEU A 332 -18.84 -18.43 1.29
C LEU A 332 -20.18 -17.68 1.33
N LEU A 333 -21.21 -18.22 0.68
CA LEU A 333 -22.56 -17.65 0.68
C LEU A 333 -23.47 -18.45 1.62
N THR A 334 -23.92 -17.82 2.70
CA THR A 334 -24.90 -18.44 3.61
C THR A 334 -26.31 -18.11 3.15
N LEU A 335 -27.16 -19.13 3.01
CA LEU A 335 -28.60 -19.00 2.75
C LEU A 335 -29.36 -19.48 3.99
N GLU A 336 -29.92 -18.56 4.77
CA GLU A 336 -30.79 -18.91 5.90
C GLU A 336 -32.17 -19.37 5.41
N LYS A 337 -32.82 -20.21 6.21
CA LYS A 337 -34.15 -20.75 5.89
C LYS A 337 -35.23 -19.65 5.83
N GLU A 338 -35.01 -18.49 6.42
CA GLU A 338 -35.95 -17.36 6.41
C GLU A 338 -35.76 -16.40 5.22
N TRP A 339 -34.72 -16.58 4.42
CA TRP A 339 -34.39 -15.66 3.31
C TRP A 339 -34.89 -16.20 1.98
N LYS A 340 -35.91 -15.53 1.44
CA LYS A 340 -36.48 -15.84 0.12
C LYS A 340 -35.67 -15.21 -1.01
N ILE A 341 -35.23 -13.98 -0.81
CA ILE A 341 -34.38 -13.23 -1.73
C ILE A 341 -33.09 -12.88 -0.99
N VAL A 342 -31.95 -13.11 -1.63
CA VAL A 342 -30.62 -12.83 -1.06
C VAL A 342 -29.85 -11.95 -2.04
N GLU A 343 -29.27 -10.87 -1.54
CA GLU A 343 -28.39 -9.98 -2.27
C GLU A 343 -26.96 -10.16 -1.73
N PHE A 344 -26.00 -10.33 -2.64
CA PHE A 344 -24.58 -10.34 -2.31
C PHE A 344 -23.77 -9.58 -3.35
N VAL A 345 -22.56 -9.17 -2.96
CA VAL A 345 -21.72 -8.28 -3.76
C VAL A 345 -20.32 -8.85 -3.92
N GLN A 346 -19.78 -8.77 -5.14
CA GLN A 346 -18.39 -9.14 -5.43
C GLN A 346 -17.69 -7.95 -6.10
N SER A 347 -16.38 -7.84 -5.96
CA SER A 347 -15.63 -6.75 -6.61
C SER A 347 -14.22 -7.15 -6.99
N TRP A 348 -13.67 -6.48 -8.00
CA TRP A 348 -12.27 -6.64 -8.42
C TRP A 348 -11.69 -5.34 -8.97
N GLY A 349 -10.37 -5.15 -8.85
CA GLY A 349 -9.67 -3.97 -9.35
C GLY A 349 -8.30 -3.74 -8.71
N THR A 350 -7.72 -2.56 -8.95
CA THR A 350 -6.42 -2.14 -8.38
C THR A 350 -6.44 -0.68 -7.96
N GLU A 351 -5.49 -0.26 -7.12
CA GLU A 351 -5.40 1.14 -6.66
C GLU A 351 -5.01 2.14 -7.76
N THR A 352 -4.54 1.65 -8.91
CA THR A 352 -4.10 2.45 -10.04
C THR A 352 -5.22 2.53 -11.08
N ALA A 353 -5.67 3.75 -11.39
CA ALA A 353 -6.59 3.95 -12.51
C ALA A 353 -5.87 3.59 -13.83
N GLY A 354 -6.59 2.99 -14.78
CA GLY A 354 -6.03 2.45 -16.02
C GLY A 354 -5.73 0.94 -16.02
N PHE A 355 -5.98 0.22 -14.92
CA PHE A 355 -5.96 -1.26 -14.91
C PHE A 355 -7.04 -1.86 -15.81
N TRP A 356 -8.24 -1.30 -15.72
CA TRP A 356 -9.35 -1.62 -16.60
C TRP A 356 -9.15 -0.90 -17.94
N CYS A 357 -8.46 -1.53 -18.88
CA CYS A 357 -8.28 -0.99 -20.22
C CYS A 357 -9.54 -1.13 -21.07
N ARG A 358 -9.73 -0.22 -22.04
CA ARG A 358 -10.86 -0.22 -22.96
C ARG A 358 -11.16 -1.60 -23.54
N GLY A 359 -12.42 -2.02 -23.48
CA GLY A 359 -12.82 -3.34 -23.90
C GLY A 359 -14.09 -3.87 -23.25
N GLN A 360 -14.29 -5.18 -23.35
CA GLN A 360 -15.42 -5.91 -22.81
C GLN A 360 -15.05 -6.58 -21.48
N GLY A 361 -15.62 -6.08 -20.38
CA GLY A 361 -15.56 -6.73 -19.08
C GLY A 361 -16.68 -7.77 -18.91
N SER A 362 -16.41 -8.81 -18.13
CA SER A 362 -17.45 -9.70 -17.62
C SER A 362 -17.10 -10.22 -16.23
N VAL A 363 -18.11 -10.56 -15.47
CA VAL A 363 -17.99 -11.31 -14.22
C VAL A 363 -18.90 -12.53 -14.28
N GLU A 364 -18.30 -13.69 -14.11
CA GLU A 364 -18.98 -14.99 -14.03
C GLU A 364 -19.08 -15.40 -12.57
N ILE A 365 -20.29 -15.71 -12.11
CA ILE A 365 -20.54 -16.15 -10.75
C ILE A 365 -20.82 -17.65 -10.74
N PHE A 366 -20.15 -18.36 -9.85
CA PHE A 366 -20.32 -19.78 -9.59
C PHE A 366 -20.79 -19.98 -8.15
N LEU A 367 -21.72 -20.92 -7.94
CA LEU A 367 -22.13 -21.41 -6.62
C LEU A 367 -22.06 -22.95 -6.65
N ASP A 368 -21.40 -23.56 -5.68
CA ASP A 368 -21.07 -24.99 -5.61
C ASP A 368 -20.49 -25.53 -6.94
N ASN A 369 -19.49 -24.82 -7.49
CA ASN A 369 -18.84 -25.15 -8.77
C ASN A 369 -19.76 -25.10 -10.02
N GLN A 370 -20.98 -24.56 -9.91
CA GLN A 370 -21.86 -24.36 -11.07
C GLN A 370 -21.97 -22.88 -11.42
N LYS A 371 -21.72 -22.54 -12.68
CA LYS A 371 -21.91 -21.17 -13.17
C LYS A 371 -23.39 -20.81 -13.10
N VAL A 372 -23.75 -19.79 -12.32
CA VAL A 372 -25.13 -19.35 -12.11
C VAL A 372 -25.49 -18.13 -12.96
N CYS A 373 -24.55 -17.22 -13.19
CA CYS A 373 -24.77 -16.11 -14.12
C CYS A 373 -23.49 -15.52 -14.69
N THR A 374 -23.65 -14.79 -15.78
CA THR A 374 -22.62 -13.91 -16.34
C THR A 374 -23.19 -12.49 -16.43
N ARG A 375 -22.46 -11.51 -15.91
CA ARG A 375 -22.77 -10.09 -16.12
C ARG A 375 -21.69 -9.45 -16.96
N TRP A 376 -22.08 -8.92 -18.11
CA TRP A 376 -21.19 -8.19 -19.00
C TRP A 376 -21.25 -6.68 -18.73
N PHE A 377 -20.13 -5.98 -18.92
CA PHE A 377 -20.01 -4.53 -18.80
C PHE A 377 -18.94 -3.99 -19.75
N GLY A 378 -19.11 -2.77 -20.26
CA GLY A 378 -18.14 -2.10 -21.11
C GLY A 378 -17.08 -1.36 -20.31
N ILE A 379 -15.92 -1.17 -20.90
CA ILE A 379 -14.89 -0.26 -20.40
C ILE A 379 -14.54 0.65 -21.57
N GLY A 380 -14.73 1.95 -21.39
CA GLY A 380 -14.65 2.95 -22.43
C GLY A 380 -14.16 4.29 -21.90
N ASN A 381 -14.45 5.35 -22.64
CA ASN A 381 -13.93 6.69 -22.36
C ASN A 381 -14.86 7.49 -21.41
N SER A 382 -15.99 6.90 -21.01
CA SER A 382 -17.01 7.56 -20.18
C SER A 382 -17.78 6.53 -19.36
N ASP A 383 -18.35 6.97 -18.24
CA ASP A 383 -19.29 6.15 -17.49
C ASP A 383 -20.67 6.19 -18.16
N ILE A 384 -21.22 5.04 -18.53
CA ILE A 384 -22.61 4.92 -19.02
C ILE A 384 -23.46 4.33 -17.90
N VAL A 385 -24.41 5.11 -17.41
CA VAL A 385 -25.30 4.70 -16.31
C VAL A 385 -26.32 3.66 -16.77
N ASN A 386 -26.53 2.64 -15.94
CA ASN A 386 -27.59 1.66 -16.11
C ASN A 386 -28.92 2.21 -15.54
N PHE A 387 -29.89 2.49 -16.42
CA PHE A 387 -31.22 2.97 -16.06
C PHE A 387 -32.26 1.86 -15.84
N GLU A 388 -31.84 0.58 -15.83
CA GLU A 388 -32.77 -0.54 -15.58
C GLU A 388 -33.22 -0.60 -14.11
N ASP A 389 -34.43 -0.13 -13.86
CA ASP A 389 -35.15 -0.31 -12.59
C ASP A 389 -35.90 -1.65 -12.58
N ILE A 390 -35.47 -2.57 -11.71
CA ILE A 390 -36.23 -3.79 -11.42
C ILE A 390 -37.07 -3.50 -10.17
N LYS A 391 -38.38 -3.32 -10.36
CA LYS A 391 -39.33 -3.13 -9.27
C LYS A 391 -39.67 -4.47 -8.63
N TYR A 392 -39.19 -4.70 -7.41
CA TYR A 392 -39.67 -5.79 -6.56
C TYR A 392 -40.89 -5.30 -5.76
N GLN A 393 -41.88 -6.17 -5.52
CA GLN A 393 -43.06 -5.81 -4.73
C GLN A 393 -42.66 -5.54 -3.27
N GLU A 394 -43.16 -4.43 -2.69
CA GLU A 394 -42.78 -3.92 -1.36
C GLU A 394 -42.97 -4.94 -0.21
N GLU A 395 -43.79 -5.97 -0.38
CA GLU A 395 -43.96 -7.02 0.64
C GLU A 395 -42.76 -7.97 0.78
N ASP A 396 -41.94 -8.15 -0.27
CA ASP A 396 -40.71 -8.96 -0.22
C ASP A 396 -39.49 -8.16 0.34
N SER A 397 -39.60 -6.82 0.43
CA SER A 397 -38.49 -5.92 0.81
C SER A 397 -38.10 -5.96 2.29
N LYS A 398 -39.01 -6.37 3.18
CA LYS A 398 -38.80 -6.40 4.65
C LYS A 398 -37.84 -7.51 5.14
N LYS A 399 -37.31 -8.34 4.22
CA LYS A 399 -36.38 -9.44 4.53
C LYS A 399 -35.13 -9.44 3.62
N LEU A 400 -34.79 -8.31 2.99
CA LEU A 400 -33.47 -8.17 2.35
C LEU A 400 -32.42 -7.93 3.43
N GLN A 401 -31.39 -8.77 3.46
CA GLN A 401 -30.20 -8.56 4.28
C GLN A 401 -28.99 -8.58 3.35
N LEU A 402 -28.25 -7.46 3.32
CA LEU A 402 -27.00 -7.33 2.57
C LEU A 402 -25.96 -8.30 3.15
N LEU A 403 -25.48 -9.24 2.34
CA LEU A 403 -24.25 -9.96 2.61
C LEU A 403 -23.13 -9.28 1.82
N THR A 404 -22.40 -8.40 2.48
CA THR A 404 -21.11 -7.89 1.97
C THR A 404 -20.09 -9.02 2.09
N THR A 405 -19.79 -9.66 0.97
CA THR A 405 -18.65 -10.56 0.87
C THR A 405 -17.35 -9.76 0.87
N GLN A 406 -16.29 -10.36 1.46
CA GLN A 406 -15.06 -9.70 1.89
C GLN A 406 -14.48 -8.77 0.81
N LEU A 407 -14.32 -7.49 1.15
CA LEU A 407 -13.50 -6.57 0.37
C LEU A 407 -12.03 -7.02 0.43
N PRO A 408 -11.21 -6.70 -0.60
CA PRO A 408 -9.76 -6.90 -0.55
C PRO A 408 -9.18 -6.37 0.77
N GLU A 409 -8.26 -7.13 1.39
CA GLU A 409 -7.72 -6.82 2.72
C GLU A 409 -7.19 -5.37 2.83
N GLU A 410 -6.70 -4.79 1.73
CA GLU A 410 -6.21 -3.41 1.65
C GLU A 410 -7.34 -2.33 1.68
N LEU A 411 -8.54 -2.64 1.20
CA LEU A 411 -9.72 -1.74 1.23
C LEU A 411 -10.53 -1.84 2.54
N SER A 412 -10.39 -2.94 3.28
CA SER A 412 -11.01 -3.09 4.61
C SER A 412 -10.53 -2.05 5.63
N ALA A 413 -9.36 -1.45 5.38
CA ALA A 413 -8.83 -0.32 6.13
C ALA A 413 -9.57 1.01 5.85
N VAL A 414 -10.19 1.14 4.67
CA VAL A 414 -10.93 2.35 4.24
C VAL A 414 -12.38 2.34 4.71
N GLU A 415 -13.00 1.16 4.88
CA GLU A 415 -14.39 1.04 5.32
C GLU A 415 -14.63 1.30 6.82
N GLN A 416 -13.58 1.44 7.64
CA GLN A 416 -13.75 1.85 9.04
C GLN A 416 -13.90 3.38 9.18
N LYS A 417 -15.00 3.91 8.63
CA LYS A 417 -15.86 4.96 9.22
C LYS A 417 -16.79 5.53 8.13
N SER A 418 -17.94 4.90 7.91
CA SER A 418 -19.14 5.69 7.61
C SER A 418 -19.43 6.55 8.85
N ILE A 419 -18.95 7.79 8.82
CA ILE A 419 -19.29 8.80 9.81
C ILE A 419 -20.78 9.08 9.60
N LYS A 420 -21.64 8.58 10.51
CA LYS A 420 -22.97 9.16 10.72
C LYS A 420 -22.81 10.68 10.64
N ASN A 421 -23.68 11.38 9.91
CA ASN A 421 -23.72 12.84 9.94
C ASN A 421 -24.12 13.28 11.37
N GLU A 422 -23.14 13.27 12.28
CA GLU A 422 -23.23 13.74 13.65
C GLU A 422 -23.39 15.26 13.58
N GLU A 423 -24.44 15.79 14.19
CA GLU A 423 -24.69 17.23 14.21
C GLU A 423 -23.66 17.92 15.12
N LEU A 424 -23.34 19.19 14.84
CA LEU A 424 -22.34 19.94 15.61
C LEU A 424 -22.57 19.90 17.14
N PRO A 425 -23.81 20.03 17.66
CA PRO A 425 -24.06 19.91 19.10
C PRO A 425 -23.68 18.54 19.67
N GLU A 426 -23.90 17.45 18.93
CA GLU A 426 -23.50 16.09 19.35
C GLU A 426 -21.98 15.94 19.39
N LEU A 427 -21.28 16.52 18.42
CA LEU A 427 -19.82 16.51 18.38
C LEU A 427 -19.19 17.29 19.55
N LEU A 428 -19.79 18.43 19.91
CA LEU A 428 -19.37 19.21 21.07
C LEU A 428 -19.71 18.49 22.39
N ALA A 429 -20.84 17.77 22.46
CA ALA A 429 -21.13 16.90 23.60
C ALA A 429 -20.15 15.71 23.68
N ASN A 430 -19.74 15.15 22.54
CA ASN A 430 -18.71 14.10 22.47
C ASN A 430 -17.35 14.62 22.94
N LEU A 431 -17.02 15.88 22.67
CA LEU A 431 -15.82 16.53 23.22
C LEU A 431 -15.85 16.52 24.75
N ASP A 432 -17.01 16.81 25.36
CA ASP A 432 -17.15 16.85 26.81
C ASP A 432 -16.98 15.47 27.48
N ASN A 433 -17.30 14.39 26.75
CA ASN A 433 -17.13 13.01 27.23
C ASN A 433 -15.67 12.55 27.35
N TYR A 434 -14.71 13.24 26.73
CA TYR A 434 -13.29 12.91 26.92
C TYR A 434 -12.87 13.20 28.36
N VAL A 435 -12.16 12.27 28.99
CA VAL A 435 -11.64 12.48 30.36
C VAL A 435 -10.60 13.61 30.34
N GLY A 436 -10.71 14.57 31.25
CA GLY A 436 -9.78 15.69 31.38
C GLY A 436 -9.80 16.67 30.22
N LEU A 437 -8.63 17.22 29.86
CA LEU A 437 -8.42 18.16 28.74
C LEU A 437 -9.20 19.48 28.84
N GLU A 438 -9.52 19.97 30.04
CA GLU A 438 -10.41 21.12 30.21
C GLU A 438 -9.94 22.39 29.45
N SER A 439 -8.63 22.66 29.48
CA SER A 439 -8.03 23.79 28.75
C SER A 439 -8.15 23.67 27.23
N VAL A 440 -7.99 22.45 26.70
CA VAL A 440 -8.16 22.16 25.26
C VAL A 440 -9.62 22.23 24.87
N LYS A 441 -10.52 21.66 25.68
CA LYS A 441 -11.97 21.69 25.45
C LYS A 441 -12.48 23.12 25.38
N GLN A 442 -12.10 23.95 26.35
CA GLN A 442 -12.50 25.36 26.37
C GLN A 442 -11.94 26.11 25.17
N SER A 443 -10.63 26.00 24.90
CA SER A 443 -10.01 26.62 23.72
C SER A 443 -10.68 26.20 22.41
N MET A 444 -11.11 24.94 22.31
CA MET A 444 -11.79 24.41 21.12
C MET A 444 -13.21 24.97 21.00
N LYS A 445 -13.96 25.05 22.10
CA LYS A 445 -15.30 25.67 22.12
C LYS A 445 -15.24 27.15 21.75
N ASP A 446 -14.27 27.87 22.28
CA ASP A 446 -14.05 29.29 21.95
C ASP A 446 -13.70 29.45 20.47
N PHE A 447 -12.85 28.58 19.95
CA PHE A 447 -12.48 28.58 18.53
C PHE A 447 -13.65 28.26 17.60
N VAL A 448 -14.46 27.24 17.94
CA VAL A 448 -15.69 26.92 17.19
C VAL A 448 -16.68 28.09 17.23
N SER A 449 -16.88 28.70 18.40
CA SER A 449 -17.78 29.85 18.55
C SER A 449 -17.33 31.05 17.71
N TYR A 450 -16.01 31.29 17.64
CA TYR A 450 -15.45 32.33 16.79
C TYR A 450 -15.72 32.06 15.30
N LEU A 451 -15.53 30.81 14.85
CA LEU A 451 -15.79 30.42 13.47
C LEU A 451 -17.28 30.51 13.10
N GLU A 452 -18.19 30.15 14.01
CA GLU A 452 -19.64 30.35 13.82
C GLU A 452 -20.00 31.84 13.70
N PHE A 453 -19.44 32.69 14.57
CA PHE A 453 -19.64 34.13 14.51
C PHE A 453 -19.20 34.72 13.16
N ILE A 454 -18.06 34.28 12.62
CA ILE A 454 -17.58 34.75 11.31
C ILE A 454 -18.52 34.30 10.20
N ARG A 455 -18.95 33.04 10.21
CA ARG A 455 -19.91 32.52 9.23
C ARG A 455 -21.22 33.30 9.24
N ASP A 456 -21.70 33.72 10.41
CA ASP A 456 -22.92 34.52 10.52
C ASP A 456 -22.72 35.97 10.06
N ARG A 457 -21.52 36.54 10.23
CA ARG A 457 -21.16 37.84 9.63
C ARG A 457 -21.17 37.77 8.10
N GLU A 458 -20.59 36.72 7.52
CA GLU A 458 -20.57 36.50 6.07
C GLU A 458 -21.98 36.34 5.49
N LYS A 459 -22.83 35.52 6.14
CA LYS A 459 -24.25 35.39 5.77
C LYS A 459 -25.02 36.71 5.85
N SER A 460 -24.63 37.58 6.78
CA SER A 460 -25.22 38.91 6.96
C SER A 460 -24.66 39.95 5.98
N GLY A 461 -23.76 39.56 5.07
CA GLY A 461 -23.15 40.45 4.08
C GLY A 461 -22.16 41.46 4.66
N LEU A 462 -21.72 41.26 5.91
CA LEU A 462 -20.69 42.09 6.53
C LEU A 462 -19.33 41.68 6.00
N ARG A 463 -18.51 42.67 5.61
CA ARG A 463 -17.13 42.41 5.19
C ARG A 463 -16.33 41.82 6.36
N THR A 464 -15.67 40.70 6.08
CA THR A 464 -14.66 40.06 6.90
C THR A 464 -13.37 40.11 6.10
N ASP A 465 -12.49 41.06 6.43
CA ASP A 465 -11.20 41.26 5.73
C ASP A 465 -10.12 40.25 6.18
N GLU A 466 -10.48 39.31 7.06
CA GLU A 466 -9.55 38.33 7.62
C GLU A 466 -9.81 36.94 7.03
N ASP A 467 -8.79 36.49 6.32
CA ASP A 467 -8.72 35.25 5.60
C ASP A 467 -8.37 34.13 6.59
N ILE A 468 -9.35 33.67 7.38
CA ILE A 468 -9.13 32.87 8.61
C ILE A 468 -8.34 31.59 8.31
N SER A 469 -7.11 31.53 8.83
CA SER A 469 -6.35 30.28 8.87
C SER A 469 -6.86 29.44 10.04
N VAL A 470 -7.28 28.21 9.73
CA VAL A 470 -7.69 27.20 10.72
C VAL A 470 -6.57 26.21 11.05
N ASN A 471 -5.38 26.41 10.47
CA ASN A 471 -4.22 25.56 10.73
C ASN A 471 -3.73 25.76 12.17
N SER A 472 -3.44 24.65 12.84
CA SER A 472 -3.26 24.63 14.30
C SER A 472 -2.02 23.84 14.74
N ILE A 473 -1.52 24.15 15.92
CA ILE A 473 -0.39 23.46 16.56
C ILE A 473 -0.85 22.77 17.82
N PHE A 474 -0.57 21.48 17.96
CA PHE A 474 -0.90 20.69 19.14
C PHE A 474 0.37 20.40 19.94
N LEU A 475 0.49 21.01 21.12
CA LEU A 475 1.64 20.84 22.02
C LEU A 475 1.29 19.89 23.14
N GLY A 476 2.18 18.96 23.49
CA GLY A 476 2.06 18.18 24.73
C GLY A 476 2.74 16.82 24.69
N ASN A 477 2.78 16.14 25.83
CA ASN A 477 3.46 14.85 26.01
C ASN A 477 2.74 13.69 25.28
N PRO A 478 3.38 12.52 25.13
CA PRO A 478 2.78 11.37 24.46
C PRO A 478 1.57 10.85 25.24
N GLY A 479 0.53 10.44 24.53
CA GLY A 479 -0.67 9.88 25.16
C GLY A 479 -1.59 10.91 25.83
N THR A 480 -1.41 12.21 25.60
CA THR A 480 -2.34 13.26 26.07
C THR A 480 -3.60 13.39 25.21
N GLY A 481 -3.71 12.67 24.09
CA GLY A 481 -4.94 12.64 23.27
C GLY A 481 -4.93 13.51 22.02
N LYS A 482 -3.79 14.13 21.64
CA LYS A 482 -3.61 14.96 20.44
C LYS A 482 -4.27 14.38 19.18
N THR A 483 -3.90 13.17 18.79
CA THR A 483 -4.44 12.47 17.61
C THR A 483 -5.95 12.24 17.71
N THR A 484 -6.44 11.97 18.92
CA THR A 484 -7.88 11.70 19.14
C THR A 484 -8.70 12.98 19.00
N ILE A 485 -8.21 14.10 19.53
CA ILE A 485 -8.82 15.42 19.34
C ILE A 485 -8.71 15.89 17.88
N ALA A 486 -7.61 15.61 17.17
CA ALA A 486 -7.49 15.95 15.76
C ALA A 486 -8.59 15.28 14.90
N ARG A 487 -8.89 14.00 15.18
CA ARG A 487 -10.00 13.27 14.54
C ARG A 487 -11.36 13.90 14.82
N LEU A 488 -11.59 14.35 16.06
CA LEU A 488 -12.82 15.05 16.40
C LEU A 488 -12.90 16.43 15.73
N MET A 489 -11.78 17.14 15.64
CA MET A 489 -11.69 18.43 14.96
C MET A 489 -12.00 18.33 13.46
N GLY A 490 -11.53 17.28 12.78
CA GLY A 490 -11.90 17.00 11.39
C GLY A 490 -13.42 16.83 11.21
N LYS A 491 -14.08 16.09 12.12
CA LYS A 491 -15.55 15.95 12.13
C LYS A 491 -16.26 17.28 12.38
N ILE A 492 -15.79 18.07 13.34
CA ILE A 492 -16.36 19.38 13.67
C ILE A 492 -16.25 20.33 12.47
N PHE A 493 -15.09 20.42 11.82
CA PHE A 493 -14.92 21.24 10.63
C PHE A 493 -15.81 20.79 9.47
N LYS A 494 -16.06 19.49 9.31
CA LYS A 494 -17.05 18.99 8.35
C LYS A 494 -18.47 19.46 8.70
N ALA A 495 -18.89 19.30 9.95
CA ALA A 495 -20.22 19.73 10.41
C ALA A 495 -20.43 21.25 10.25
N MET A 496 -19.36 22.02 10.42
CA MET A 496 -19.35 23.47 10.19
C MET A 496 -19.29 23.86 8.70
N GLY A 497 -19.08 22.91 7.79
CA GLY A 497 -18.95 23.16 6.35
C GLY A 497 -17.61 23.76 5.94
N LEU A 498 -16.59 23.72 6.81
CA LEU A 498 -15.22 24.15 6.52
C LEU A 498 -14.43 23.07 5.76
N LEU A 499 -14.81 21.80 5.92
CA LEU A 499 -14.22 20.66 5.23
C LEU A 499 -15.30 19.83 4.54
N LYS A 500 -14.99 19.26 3.38
CA LYS A 500 -15.92 18.44 2.59
C LYS A 500 -16.19 17.08 3.24
N ASN A 501 -15.15 16.42 3.72
CA ASN A 501 -15.17 15.03 4.18
C ASN A 501 -14.84 14.89 5.68
N GLY A 502 -13.96 15.75 6.21
CA GLY A 502 -13.56 15.73 7.62
C GLY A 502 -12.73 14.54 8.07
N HIS A 503 -12.22 13.73 7.13
CA HIS A 503 -11.29 12.64 7.41
C HIS A 503 -9.93 13.20 7.86
N VAL A 504 -9.15 12.39 8.56
CA VAL A 504 -7.82 12.78 9.03
C VAL A 504 -6.78 11.85 8.45
N ILE A 505 -5.78 12.42 7.79
CA ILE A 505 -4.57 11.74 7.32
C ILE A 505 -3.47 11.99 8.36
N GLU A 506 -3.09 10.94 9.07
CA GLU A 506 -2.04 11.00 10.09
C GLU A 506 -0.71 10.57 9.49
N VAL A 507 0.29 11.42 9.59
CA VAL A 507 1.63 11.19 9.04
C VAL A 507 2.71 11.58 10.02
N ASP A 508 3.89 11.04 9.79
CA ASP A 508 5.13 11.41 10.45
C ASP A 508 6.17 11.85 9.41
N ARG A 509 7.42 12.06 9.85
CA ARG A 509 8.52 12.37 8.95
C ARG A 509 8.73 11.32 7.85
N THR A 510 8.61 10.03 8.16
CA THR A 510 8.91 8.96 7.20
C THR A 510 7.91 8.93 6.04
N SER A 511 6.70 9.44 6.29
CA SER A 511 5.64 9.56 5.30
C SER A 511 5.84 10.75 4.35
N LEU A 512 6.57 11.79 4.78
CA LEU A 512 6.75 13.03 4.03
C LEU A 512 8.11 13.12 3.33
N VAL A 513 9.16 12.55 3.94
CA VAL A 513 10.54 12.73 3.49
C VAL A 513 11.09 11.44 2.88
N GLY A 514 11.46 11.51 1.60
CA GLY A 514 12.04 10.39 0.87
C GLY A 514 13.52 10.18 1.17
N GLN A 515 14.01 8.97 0.91
CA GLN A 515 15.43 8.63 1.10
C GLN A 515 16.33 9.14 -0.03
N TYR A 516 15.75 9.60 -1.14
CA TYR A 516 16.46 10.02 -2.35
C TYR A 516 15.95 11.36 -2.87
N ILE A 517 16.80 12.08 -3.60
CA ILE A 517 16.50 13.40 -4.19
C ILE A 517 15.27 13.30 -5.11
N GLY A 518 14.28 14.17 -4.89
CA GLY A 518 13.04 14.24 -5.67
C GLY A 518 11.92 13.32 -5.19
N ALA A 519 12.20 12.34 -4.31
CA ALA A 519 11.16 11.48 -3.72
C ALA A 519 10.30 12.23 -2.69
N THR A 520 10.91 13.11 -1.88
CA THR A 520 10.22 13.94 -0.87
C THR A 520 9.08 14.75 -1.47
N ALA A 521 9.29 15.35 -2.64
CA ALA A 521 8.26 16.13 -3.31
C ALA A 521 7.03 15.29 -3.67
N GLN A 522 7.25 14.09 -4.22
CA GLN A 522 6.16 13.18 -4.59
C GLN A 522 5.42 12.65 -3.37
N MET A 523 6.15 12.27 -2.32
CA MET A 523 5.57 11.74 -1.07
C MET A 523 4.74 12.80 -0.34
N THR A 524 5.28 14.00 -0.19
CA THR A 524 4.58 15.13 0.44
C THR A 524 3.33 15.51 -0.37
N GLU A 525 3.42 15.58 -1.70
CA GLU A 525 2.27 15.89 -2.56
C GLU A 525 1.18 14.80 -2.51
N LYS A 526 1.57 13.51 -2.48
CA LYS A 526 0.64 12.39 -2.32
C LYS A 526 -0.17 12.52 -1.03
N VAL A 527 0.51 12.71 0.09
CA VAL A 527 -0.12 12.86 1.41
C VAL A 527 -1.04 14.09 1.46
N ILE A 528 -0.61 15.22 0.89
CA ILE A 528 -1.45 16.42 0.82
C ILE A 528 -2.70 16.16 -0.02
N ASN A 529 -2.57 15.49 -1.16
CA ASN A 529 -3.70 15.14 -2.02
C ASN A 529 -4.68 14.19 -1.33
N GLU A 530 -4.19 13.24 -0.53
CA GLU A 530 -5.04 12.41 0.32
C GLU A 530 -5.77 13.22 1.41
N ALA A 531 -5.16 14.29 1.91
CA ALA A 531 -5.74 15.17 2.92
C ALA A 531 -6.77 16.18 2.36
N ILE A 532 -6.90 16.32 1.04
CA ILE A 532 -7.88 17.23 0.41
C ILE A 532 -9.32 16.85 0.80
N GLY A 533 -10.07 17.86 1.25
CA GLY A 533 -11.40 17.71 1.85
C GLY A 533 -11.38 17.31 3.33
N GLY A 534 -10.20 17.11 3.91
CA GLY A 534 -9.97 16.62 5.26
C GLY A 534 -8.88 17.40 6.01
N LEU A 535 -8.26 16.72 6.97
CA LEU A 535 -7.26 17.27 7.87
C LEU A 535 -5.96 16.46 7.76
N LEU A 536 -4.84 17.14 7.54
CA LEU A 536 -3.50 16.58 7.59
C LEU A 536 -2.91 16.75 8.99
N PHE A 537 -2.71 15.65 9.71
CA PHE A 537 -2.10 15.64 11.04
C PHE A 537 -0.65 15.17 10.95
N ILE A 538 0.30 16.04 11.25
CA ILE A 538 1.74 15.75 11.22
C ILE A 538 2.23 15.53 12.65
N ASP A 539 2.45 14.28 13.04
CA ASP A 539 3.00 13.95 14.35
C ASP A 539 4.51 14.18 14.38
N GLU A 540 4.99 14.64 15.54
CA GLU A 540 6.37 15.06 15.77
C GLU A 540 6.97 15.93 14.66
N ALA A 541 6.23 16.96 14.22
CA ALA A 541 6.58 17.79 13.06
C ALA A 541 7.98 18.45 13.15
N TYR A 542 8.46 18.72 14.36
CA TYR A 542 9.82 19.22 14.62
C TYR A 542 10.92 18.31 14.04
N THR A 543 10.64 17.02 13.84
CA THR A 543 11.59 16.07 13.25
C THR A 543 11.91 16.37 11.79
N LEU A 544 11.06 17.13 11.08
CA LEU A 544 11.32 17.59 9.71
C LEU A 544 12.51 18.55 9.63
N ILE A 545 12.93 19.14 10.75
CA ILE A 545 14.04 20.10 10.78
C ILE A 545 15.26 19.43 11.37
N LYS A 546 16.32 19.35 10.56
CA LYS A 546 17.66 18.92 10.97
C LYS A 546 18.68 19.95 10.48
N PRO A 547 18.99 20.98 11.29
CA PRO A 547 19.84 22.09 10.85
C PRO A 547 21.26 21.65 10.48
N ASP A 548 21.75 20.60 11.15
CA ASP A 548 23.14 20.15 11.07
C ASP A 548 23.41 19.20 9.89
N ASN A 549 22.40 18.89 9.06
CA ASN A 549 22.55 17.98 7.93
C ASN A 549 22.12 18.64 6.60
N PRO A 550 23.05 19.19 5.81
CA PRO A 550 22.77 19.80 4.51
C PRO A 550 22.20 18.84 3.45
N GLN A 551 22.25 17.53 3.70
CA GLN A 551 21.68 16.49 2.82
C GLN A 551 20.27 16.07 3.28
N ASP A 552 19.69 16.74 4.27
CA ASP A 552 18.36 16.41 4.78
C ASP A 552 17.25 17.08 3.94
N PHE A 553 16.35 16.26 3.39
CA PHE A 553 15.26 16.74 2.53
C PHE A 553 14.00 17.16 3.31
N GLY A 554 14.08 17.29 4.64
CA GLY A 554 12.92 17.72 5.44
C GLY A 554 12.49 19.16 5.18
N GLN A 555 13.42 20.05 4.81
CA GLN A 555 13.09 21.42 4.43
C GLN A 555 12.26 21.46 3.13
N GLU A 556 12.54 20.59 2.16
CA GLU A 556 11.78 20.49 0.91
C GLU A 556 10.31 20.11 1.20
N ALA A 557 10.05 19.19 2.13
CA ALA A 557 8.69 18.85 2.55
C ALA A 557 7.96 20.05 3.18
N ILE A 558 8.64 20.84 4.02
CA ILE A 558 8.08 22.06 4.63
C ILE A 558 7.73 23.10 3.56
N ASP A 559 8.62 23.32 2.59
CA ASP A 559 8.40 24.32 1.54
C ASP A 559 7.20 23.95 0.66
N ILE A 560 7.04 22.67 0.33
CA ILE A 560 5.88 22.17 -0.42
C ILE A 560 4.61 22.30 0.40
N LEU A 561 4.64 21.93 1.68
CA LEU A 561 3.50 22.07 2.59
C LEU A 561 3.05 23.54 2.67
N LEU A 562 3.97 24.48 2.90
CA LEU A 562 3.69 25.91 2.97
C LEU A 562 3.08 26.45 1.67
N LYS A 563 3.59 26.00 0.52
CA LYS A 563 3.07 26.36 -0.79
C LYS A 563 1.64 25.85 -0.96
N ARG A 564 1.35 24.60 -0.61
CA ARG A 564 0.00 24.02 -0.74
C ARG A 564 -1.01 24.59 0.25
N MET A 565 -0.57 24.96 1.45
CA MET A 565 -1.40 25.70 2.40
C MET A 565 -1.85 27.07 1.86
N GLU A 566 -1.09 27.65 0.93
CA GLU A 566 -1.48 28.87 0.22
C GLU A 566 -2.34 28.56 -1.02
N ASP A 567 -1.84 27.70 -1.91
CA ASP A 567 -2.45 27.42 -3.21
C ASP A 567 -3.84 26.76 -3.08
N LYS A 568 -4.04 25.92 -2.05
CA LYS A 568 -5.26 25.12 -1.81
C LYS A 568 -5.94 25.50 -0.50
N LYS A 569 -5.91 26.80 -0.16
CA LYS A 569 -6.50 27.33 1.06
C LYS A 569 -8.00 26.97 1.14
N GLY A 570 -8.44 26.46 2.30
CA GLY A 570 -9.82 26.03 2.51
C GLY A 570 -10.16 24.65 1.95
N GLU A 571 -9.29 24.03 1.16
CA GLU A 571 -9.51 22.66 0.68
C GLU A 571 -9.11 21.60 1.71
N PHE A 572 -8.15 21.91 2.60
CA PHE A 572 -7.70 21.03 3.68
C PHE A 572 -7.16 21.86 4.86
N VAL A 573 -7.05 21.22 6.03
CA VAL A 573 -6.48 21.83 7.25
C VAL A 573 -5.24 21.08 7.68
N VAL A 574 -4.22 21.79 8.17
CA VAL A 574 -3.00 21.18 8.72
C VAL A 574 -2.95 21.36 10.23
N ILE A 575 -2.69 20.25 10.94
CA ILE A 575 -2.34 20.26 12.36
C ILE A 575 -0.93 19.70 12.52
N ALA A 576 -0.01 20.50 13.06
CA ALA A 576 1.33 20.06 13.42
C ALA A 576 1.41 19.77 14.93
N ALA A 577 1.91 18.59 15.30
CA ALA A 577 1.97 18.15 16.69
C ALA A 577 3.39 17.87 17.16
N GLY A 578 3.64 18.06 18.46
CA GLY A 578 4.93 17.70 19.07
C GLY A 578 5.08 18.16 20.52
N TYR A 579 6.30 17.98 21.04
CA TYR A 579 6.67 18.43 22.39
C TYR A 579 6.78 19.96 22.42
N PRO A 580 6.32 20.63 23.51
CA PRO A 580 6.35 22.09 23.62
C PRO A 580 7.70 22.71 23.26
N ASP A 581 8.79 22.22 23.84
CA ASP A 581 10.12 22.81 23.65
C ASP A 581 10.67 22.61 22.23
N LYS A 582 10.41 21.44 21.63
CA LYS A 582 10.91 21.11 20.29
C LYS A 582 10.12 21.81 19.18
N MET A 583 8.83 22.06 19.40
CA MET A 583 7.96 22.73 18.42
C MET A 583 8.31 24.21 18.22
N ASN A 584 8.96 24.85 19.20
CA ASN A 584 9.49 26.21 19.00
C ASN A 584 10.52 26.26 17.87
N SER A 585 11.39 25.27 17.76
CA SER A 585 12.33 25.16 16.64
C SER A 585 11.61 24.96 15.31
N PHE A 586 10.46 24.25 15.31
CA PHE A 586 9.64 24.08 14.12
C PHE A 586 9.06 25.39 13.62
N ILE A 587 8.33 26.10 14.48
CA ILE A 587 7.63 27.34 14.13
C ILE A 587 8.62 28.43 13.69
N ASN A 588 9.79 28.50 14.33
CA ASN A 588 10.79 29.54 14.05
C ASN A 588 11.72 29.21 12.88
N SER A 589 11.64 27.99 12.31
CA SER A 589 12.50 27.60 11.19
C SER A 589 12.16 28.34 9.89
N ASN A 590 10.89 28.69 9.69
CA ASN A 590 10.43 29.41 8.52
C ASN A 590 9.35 30.44 8.93
N PRO A 591 9.53 31.74 8.64
CA PRO A 591 8.53 32.77 8.95
C PRO A 591 7.14 32.46 8.40
N GLY A 592 7.04 31.73 7.29
CA GLY A 592 5.78 31.30 6.68
C GLY A 592 4.98 30.30 7.53
N LEU A 593 5.64 29.51 8.38
CA LEU A 593 4.96 28.63 9.34
C LEU A 593 4.27 29.45 10.42
N LYS A 594 4.97 30.46 10.97
CA LYS A 594 4.43 31.33 12.01
C LYS A 594 3.19 32.13 11.55
N SER A 595 3.13 32.52 10.27
CA SER A 595 1.96 33.23 9.74
C SER A 595 0.77 32.31 9.44
N ARG A 596 1.02 31.05 9.05
CA ARG A 596 -0.04 30.09 8.69
C ARG A 596 -0.59 29.34 9.89
N PHE A 597 0.21 29.05 10.91
CA PHE A 597 -0.23 28.38 12.13
C PHE A 597 -0.61 29.42 13.19
N THR A 598 -1.88 29.80 13.23
CA THR A 598 -2.40 30.89 14.06
C THR A 598 -2.94 30.42 15.41
N HIS A 599 -3.26 29.14 15.56
CA HIS A 599 -3.85 28.58 16.78
C HIS A 599 -2.95 27.54 17.43
N VAL A 600 -2.79 27.61 18.75
CA VAL A 600 -1.98 26.67 19.53
C VAL A 600 -2.84 26.08 20.64
N PHE A 601 -2.92 24.75 20.68
CA PHE A 601 -3.63 23.98 21.69
C PHE A 601 -2.63 23.25 22.58
N ASN A 602 -2.66 23.51 23.88
CA ASN A 602 -1.77 22.90 24.86
C ASN A 602 -2.44 21.72 25.56
N PHE A 603 -1.91 20.52 25.37
CA PHE A 603 -2.38 19.27 25.95
C PHE A 603 -1.57 18.94 27.18
N GLU A 604 -2.11 19.27 28.34
CA GLU A 604 -1.51 19.00 29.63
C GLU A 604 -1.54 17.50 29.99
N ASP A 605 -0.63 17.10 30.88
CA ASP A 605 -0.63 15.73 31.43
C ASP A 605 -1.89 15.49 32.26
N TYR A 606 -2.47 14.29 32.12
CA TYR A 606 -3.62 13.90 32.92
C TYR A 606 -3.24 13.74 34.38
N THR A 607 -4.09 14.29 35.25
CA THR A 607 -3.99 14.12 36.70
C THR A 607 -4.17 12.64 37.10
N PRO A 608 -3.68 12.24 38.28
CA PRO A 608 -3.86 10.88 38.77
C PRO A 608 -5.32 10.40 38.80
N ASP A 609 -6.26 11.30 39.09
CA ASP A 609 -7.70 11.03 39.10
C ASP A 609 -8.25 10.77 37.68
N GLU A 610 -7.80 11.54 36.70
CA GLU A 610 -8.15 11.34 35.29
C GLU A 610 -7.55 10.03 34.76
N LEU A 611 -6.27 9.74 35.05
CA LEU A 611 -5.62 8.48 34.68
C LEU A 611 -6.32 7.26 35.29
N GLN A 612 -6.78 7.36 36.55
CA GLN A 612 -7.56 6.32 37.19
C GLN A 612 -8.93 6.15 36.51
N THR A 613 -9.59 7.25 36.16
CA THR A 613 -10.87 7.24 35.43
C THR A 613 -10.73 6.53 34.08
N MET A 614 -9.65 6.82 33.34
CA MET A 614 -9.35 6.11 32.09
C MET A 614 -9.12 4.62 32.29
N PHE A 615 -8.40 4.23 33.35
CA PHE A 615 -8.19 2.82 33.66
C PHE A 615 -9.52 2.10 33.89
N LYS A 616 -10.44 2.73 34.62
CA LYS A 616 -11.80 2.20 34.85
C LYS A 616 -12.59 2.06 33.56
N GLN A 617 -12.59 3.09 32.71
CA GLN A 617 -13.28 3.04 31.42
C GLN A 617 -12.74 1.93 30.50
N ILE A 618 -11.42 1.71 30.49
CA ILE A 618 -10.81 0.61 29.73
C ILE A 618 -11.24 -0.75 30.31
N ALA A 619 -11.24 -0.89 31.64
CA ALA A 619 -11.66 -2.11 32.31
C ALA A 619 -13.13 -2.43 32.01
N GLU A 620 -14.02 -1.46 32.15
CA GLU A 620 -15.47 -1.61 31.89
C GLU A 620 -15.74 -2.00 30.43
N LYS A 621 -15.02 -1.41 29.47
CA LYS A 621 -15.17 -1.74 28.05
C LYS A 621 -14.79 -3.18 27.72
N GLU A 622 -13.90 -3.79 28.50
CA GLU A 622 -13.45 -5.18 28.34
C GLU A 622 -14.10 -6.13 29.38
N ASP A 623 -15.22 -5.73 30.00
CA ASP A 623 -15.96 -6.51 31.00
C ASP A 623 -15.15 -6.87 32.27
N TYR A 624 -14.12 -6.09 32.60
CA TYR A 624 -13.36 -6.23 33.84
C TYR A 624 -13.91 -5.33 34.96
N LYS A 625 -13.92 -5.87 36.18
CA LYS A 625 -14.21 -5.17 37.42
C LYS A 625 -12.93 -4.96 38.21
N ILE A 626 -12.85 -3.83 38.91
CA ILE A 626 -11.71 -3.50 39.75
C ILE A 626 -12.17 -3.51 41.21
N GLU A 627 -11.43 -4.21 42.06
CA GLU A 627 -11.73 -4.22 43.49
C GLU A 627 -11.44 -2.84 44.11
N LYS A 628 -12.26 -2.39 45.07
CA LYS A 628 -12.09 -1.07 45.74
C LYS A 628 -10.69 -0.88 46.34
N THR A 629 -10.10 -1.94 46.89
CA THR A 629 -8.74 -1.93 47.44
C THR A 629 -7.69 -1.72 46.34
N ALA A 630 -7.88 -2.36 45.19
CA ALA A 630 -7.05 -2.22 44.00
C ALA A 630 -7.14 -0.80 43.42
N GLU A 631 -8.33 -0.21 43.37
CA GLU A 631 -8.51 1.18 42.95
C GLU A 631 -7.70 2.16 43.81
N SER A 632 -7.72 1.98 45.13
CA SER A 632 -6.96 2.84 46.04
C SER A 632 -5.44 2.72 45.83
N ILE A 633 -4.94 1.52 45.56
CA ILE A 633 -3.53 1.29 45.28
C ILE A 633 -3.14 1.90 43.94
N LEU A 634 -3.97 1.68 42.90
CA LEU A 634 -3.75 2.27 41.58
C LEU A 634 -3.63 3.79 41.66
N LYS A 635 -4.55 4.47 42.36
CA LYS A 635 -4.50 5.93 42.54
C LYS A 635 -3.22 6.38 43.24
N LYS A 636 -2.81 5.67 44.30
CA LYS A 636 -1.57 5.97 45.03
C LYS A 636 -0.34 5.85 44.13
N GLU A 637 -0.25 4.80 43.33
CA GLU A 637 0.90 4.59 42.45
C GLU A 637 0.90 5.55 41.25
N LEU A 638 -0.26 5.81 40.64
CA LEU A 638 -0.39 6.85 39.60
C LEU A 638 0.01 8.23 40.14
N THR A 639 -0.32 8.55 41.39
CA THR A 639 0.10 9.80 42.03
C THR A 639 1.62 9.89 42.18
N LYS A 640 2.30 8.78 42.50
CA LYS A 640 3.77 8.76 42.57
C LYS A 640 4.39 8.96 41.19
N LEU A 641 3.90 8.24 40.18
CA LEU A 641 4.38 8.35 38.80
C LEU A 641 4.19 9.77 38.26
N TYR A 642 3.02 10.38 38.51
CA TYR A 642 2.74 11.75 38.11
C TYR A 642 3.66 12.77 38.78
N ARG A 643 4.02 12.58 40.05
CA ARG A 643 4.94 13.49 40.77
C ARG A 643 6.38 13.40 40.26
N ASN A 644 6.79 12.23 39.77
CA ASN A 644 8.13 11.96 39.27
C ASN A 644 8.21 12.01 37.74
N ARG A 645 7.20 12.59 37.08
CA ARG A 645 7.08 12.60 35.62
C ARG A 645 8.10 13.54 34.96
N ASP A 646 8.44 13.22 33.73
CA ASP A 646 9.24 14.05 32.83
C ASP A 646 8.54 14.15 31.46
N GLU A 647 9.24 14.69 30.46
CA GLU A 647 8.75 14.85 29.08
C GLU A 647 8.39 13.50 28.40
N SER A 648 8.87 12.37 28.92
CA SER A 648 8.58 11.03 28.40
C SER A 648 7.31 10.40 28.98
N PHE A 649 6.61 11.11 29.88
CA PHE A 649 5.45 10.58 30.58
C PHE A 649 4.32 10.18 29.62
N GLY A 650 4.04 8.88 29.56
CA GLY A 650 3.18 8.28 28.53
C GLY A 650 1.66 8.44 28.72
N ASN A 651 1.18 9.08 29.80
CA ASN A 651 -0.24 9.40 30.02
C ASN A 651 -1.20 8.21 29.75
N ALA A 652 -2.13 8.31 28.79
CA ALA A 652 -3.07 7.23 28.47
C ALA A 652 -2.36 5.95 27.95
N ARG A 653 -1.16 6.06 27.35
CA ARG A 653 -0.34 4.90 26.97
C ARG A 653 0.14 4.15 28.22
N LEU A 654 0.58 4.87 29.25
CA LEU A 654 0.96 4.30 30.55
C LEU A 654 -0.22 3.56 31.20
N VAL A 655 -1.42 4.16 31.18
CA VAL A 655 -2.63 3.53 31.73
C VAL A 655 -2.95 2.21 31.02
N ARG A 656 -2.90 2.20 29.67
CA ARG A 656 -3.10 0.96 28.88
C ARG A 656 -2.04 -0.10 29.20
N GLN A 657 -0.78 0.29 29.36
CA GLN A 657 0.29 -0.62 29.75
C GLN A 657 0.03 -1.24 31.13
N ILE A 658 -0.31 -0.42 32.14
CA ILE A 658 -0.63 -0.92 33.49
C ILE A 658 -1.83 -1.87 33.44
N PHE A 659 -2.86 -1.55 32.65
CA PHE A 659 -4.04 -2.40 32.50
C PHE A 659 -3.71 -3.74 31.84
N ASN A 660 -2.98 -3.74 30.73
CA ASN A 660 -2.55 -4.96 30.06
C ASN A 660 -1.69 -5.85 30.95
N GLU A 661 -0.74 -5.27 31.68
CA GLU A 661 0.08 -6.04 32.62
C GLU A 661 -0.76 -6.57 33.79
N SER A 662 -1.75 -5.81 34.27
CA SER A 662 -2.73 -6.28 35.27
C SER A 662 -3.52 -7.49 34.77
N LYS A 663 -3.94 -7.52 33.49
CA LYS A 663 -4.58 -8.70 32.87
C LYS A 663 -3.66 -9.92 32.87
N ILE A 664 -2.36 -9.73 32.58
CA ILE A 664 -1.37 -10.80 32.63
C ILE A 664 -1.19 -11.32 34.07
N LYS A 665 -1.19 -10.45 35.08
CA LYS A 665 -1.11 -10.89 36.48
C LYS A 665 -2.37 -11.63 36.91
N LEU A 666 -3.54 -11.12 36.52
CA LEU A 666 -4.83 -11.76 36.74
C LEU A 666 -4.88 -13.17 36.12
N SER A 667 -4.42 -13.34 34.88
CA SER A 667 -4.43 -14.66 34.21
C SER A 667 -3.53 -15.67 34.92
N LYS A 668 -2.33 -15.26 35.35
CA LYS A 668 -1.43 -16.09 36.16
C LYS A 668 -2.08 -16.48 37.50
N ARG A 669 -2.71 -15.52 38.18
CA ARG A 669 -3.45 -15.79 39.42
C ARG A 669 -4.59 -16.76 39.18
N TYR A 670 -5.40 -16.55 38.14
CA TYR A 670 -6.55 -17.39 37.78
C TYR A 670 -6.14 -18.84 37.49
N LEU A 671 -5.04 -19.06 36.77
CA LEU A 671 -4.53 -20.40 36.48
C LEU A 671 -4.05 -21.15 37.73
N ASN A 672 -3.63 -20.43 38.78
CA ASN A 672 -3.24 -21.04 40.05
C ASN A 672 -4.43 -21.35 40.98
N ILE A 673 -5.67 -20.99 40.59
CA ILE A 673 -6.87 -21.32 41.34
C ILE A 673 -7.37 -22.72 40.94
N PRO A 674 -7.76 -23.57 41.92
CA PRO A 674 -8.38 -24.88 41.65
C PRO A 674 -9.56 -24.78 40.69
N THR A 675 -9.69 -25.75 39.77
CA THR A 675 -10.66 -25.71 38.67
C THR A 675 -12.10 -25.53 39.14
N ASP A 676 -12.45 -26.10 40.29
CA ASP A 676 -13.76 -25.99 40.96
C ASP A 676 -14.12 -24.57 41.44
N LYS A 677 -13.13 -23.68 41.56
CA LYS A 677 -13.29 -22.29 42.00
C LYS A 677 -13.12 -21.26 40.88
N ARG A 678 -12.93 -21.70 39.64
CA ARG A 678 -12.77 -20.84 38.47
C ARG A 678 -14.13 -20.36 37.96
N THR A 679 -14.55 -19.18 38.40
CA THR A 679 -15.81 -18.56 38.00
C THR A 679 -15.60 -17.37 37.06
N LYS A 680 -16.66 -16.98 36.33
CA LYS A 680 -16.64 -15.77 35.49
C LYS A 680 -16.27 -14.51 36.28
N GLU A 681 -16.71 -14.43 37.53
CA GLU A 681 -16.40 -13.31 38.42
C GLU A 681 -14.91 -13.23 38.76
N VAL A 682 -14.27 -14.35 39.07
CA VAL A 682 -12.83 -14.40 39.37
C VAL A 682 -11.99 -14.09 38.12
N MET A 683 -12.45 -14.52 36.95
CA MET A 683 -11.80 -14.28 35.65
C MET A 683 -11.86 -12.80 35.21
N SER A 684 -12.84 -12.04 35.72
CA SER A 684 -13.09 -10.64 35.35
C SER A 684 -12.74 -9.65 36.46
N THR A 685 -12.28 -10.07 37.63
CA THR A 685 -12.00 -9.16 38.77
C THR A 685 -10.50 -8.94 38.98
N ILE A 686 -10.03 -7.71 38.76
CA ILE A 686 -8.66 -7.27 39.05
C ILE A 686 -8.57 -6.88 40.54
N CYS A 687 -7.63 -7.49 41.26
CA CYS A 687 -7.41 -7.22 42.69
C CYS A 687 -6.13 -6.39 42.93
N SER A 688 -5.94 -5.98 44.18
CA SER A 688 -4.78 -5.19 44.63
C SER A 688 -3.45 -5.84 44.28
N ALA A 689 -3.31 -7.15 44.47
CA ALA A 689 -2.08 -7.88 44.19
C ALA A 689 -1.72 -7.87 42.69
N ASP A 690 -2.71 -7.87 41.79
CA ASP A 690 -2.47 -7.80 40.35
C ASP A 690 -1.89 -6.44 39.97
N ILE A 691 -2.46 -5.37 40.52
CA ILE A 691 -2.02 -3.99 40.28
C ILE A 691 -0.62 -3.77 40.86
N GLU A 692 -0.39 -4.18 42.11
CA GLU A 692 0.95 -4.10 42.72
C GLU A 692 1.99 -4.88 41.93
N ALA A 693 1.67 -6.10 41.50
CA ALA A 693 2.59 -6.91 40.71
C ALA A 693 2.81 -6.33 39.30
N SER A 694 1.80 -5.70 38.70
CA SER A 694 1.94 -5.00 37.42
C SER A 694 2.88 -3.81 37.51
N LEU A 695 2.87 -3.12 38.65
CA LEU A 695 3.69 -1.93 38.89
C LEU A 695 5.07 -2.24 39.45
N LYS A 696 5.25 -3.38 40.15
CA LYS A 696 6.57 -3.90 40.54
C LYS A 696 7.45 -4.21 39.33
N ASN A 697 6.85 -4.70 38.24
CA ASN A 697 7.52 -4.89 36.95
C ASN A 697 7.82 -3.58 36.21
N ASN A 698 7.14 -2.48 36.54
CA ASN A 698 7.41 -1.14 36.00
C ASN A 698 8.44 -0.36 36.85
N ILE A 699 8.82 -0.85 38.03
CA ILE A 699 9.88 -0.26 38.88
C ILE A 699 11.16 -1.12 38.86
N LYS A 700 11.10 -2.38 38.41
CA LYS A 700 12.25 -3.18 38.00
C LYS A 700 11.86 -4.00 36.77
N GLY A 701 12.48 -3.67 35.65
CA GLY A 701 12.16 -4.24 34.34
C GLY A 701 12.28 -5.76 34.28
N PHE A 702 11.38 -6.32 33.47
CA PHE A 702 11.52 -7.47 32.57
C PHE A 702 12.24 -8.75 33.07
N VAL A 703 11.58 -9.88 32.78
CA VAL A 703 11.89 -11.24 33.24
C VAL A 703 13.36 -11.60 32.99
N ASN A 704 14.11 -11.84 34.07
CA ASN A 704 15.44 -12.43 34.02
C ASN A 704 15.30 -13.93 33.68
N ILE A 705 15.57 -14.29 32.43
CA ILE A 705 15.69 -15.70 32.02
C ILE A 705 17.08 -16.15 32.46
N GLY A 706 17.15 -16.99 33.50
CA GLY A 706 18.43 -17.53 33.98
C GLY A 706 19.18 -18.31 32.91
N ILE A 707 20.50 -18.36 33.01
CA ILE A 707 21.37 -19.10 32.09
C ILE A 707 21.18 -20.61 32.31
N ASP A 708 20.86 -21.35 31.24
CA ASP A 708 20.88 -22.82 31.23
C ASP A 708 22.32 -23.33 31.06
N ASP A 709 23.01 -23.53 32.19
CA ASP A 709 24.41 -23.96 32.22
C ASP A 709 24.66 -25.33 31.55
N GLU A 710 23.69 -26.25 31.57
CA GLU A 710 23.85 -27.56 30.94
C GLU A 710 23.83 -27.45 29.42
N ASN A 711 22.85 -26.70 28.89
CA ASN A 711 22.71 -26.54 27.44
C ASN A 711 23.85 -25.70 26.87
N LEU A 712 24.22 -24.62 27.56
CA LEU A 712 25.38 -23.78 27.21
C LEU A 712 26.67 -24.60 27.14
N LYS A 713 26.91 -25.50 28.11
CA LYS A 713 28.10 -26.36 28.10
C LYS A 713 28.10 -27.35 26.94
N LYS A 714 26.96 -27.91 26.57
CA LYS A 714 26.81 -28.79 25.40
C LYS A 714 27.11 -28.05 24.10
N ALA A 715 26.53 -26.85 23.93
CA ALA A 715 26.74 -26.03 22.74
C ALA A 715 28.20 -25.57 22.60
N LEU A 716 28.85 -25.15 23.70
CA LEU A 716 30.27 -24.78 23.69
C LEU A 716 31.19 -25.97 23.37
N ASN A 717 30.90 -27.17 23.88
CA ASN A 717 31.67 -28.36 23.53
C ASN A 717 31.55 -28.71 22.04
N LYS A 718 30.35 -28.56 21.46
CA LYS A 718 30.08 -28.76 20.04
C LYS A 718 30.84 -27.73 19.20
N LEU A 719 30.86 -26.46 19.62
CA LEU A 719 31.64 -25.40 18.98
C LEU A 719 33.16 -25.70 19.02
N ASN A 720 33.68 -26.12 20.17
CA ASN A 720 35.11 -26.42 20.35
C ASN A 720 35.58 -27.65 19.57
N SER A 721 34.67 -28.58 19.25
CA SER A 721 34.97 -29.77 18.44
C SER A 721 35.20 -29.49 16.95
N LEU A 722 34.84 -28.28 16.47
CA LEU A 722 35.05 -27.88 15.09
C LEU A 722 36.53 -27.61 14.82
N CYS A 723 37.03 -28.04 13.65
CA CYS A 723 38.41 -27.81 13.24
C CYS A 723 38.60 -26.35 12.77
N GLY A 724 39.62 -25.65 13.29
CA GLY A 724 39.88 -24.23 13.00
C GLY A 724 38.95 -23.26 13.74
N LEU A 725 38.70 -22.08 13.16
CA LEU A 725 37.79 -21.04 13.69
C LEU A 725 38.18 -20.46 15.08
N GLU A 726 39.46 -20.47 15.41
CA GLU A 726 39.93 -20.06 16.76
C GLU A 726 39.52 -18.65 17.15
N THR A 727 39.52 -17.69 16.22
CA THR A 727 39.05 -16.32 16.48
C THR A 727 37.56 -16.27 16.83
N VAL A 728 36.73 -17.02 16.12
CA VAL A 728 35.28 -17.09 16.35
C VAL A 728 34.97 -17.81 17.67
N LYS A 729 35.70 -18.89 17.97
CA LYS A 729 35.59 -19.59 19.26
C LYS A 729 35.96 -18.67 20.42
N GLN A 730 37.02 -17.86 20.27
CA GLN A 730 37.43 -16.90 21.28
C GLN A 730 36.37 -15.81 21.49
N GLU A 731 35.86 -15.21 20.43
CA GLU A 731 34.81 -14.19 20.50
C GLU A 731 33.53 -14.71 21.19
N ILE A 732 33.06 -15.90 20.82
CA ILE A 732 31.87 -16.50 21.45
C ILE A 732 32.12 -16.80 22.94
N ASN A 733 33.30 -17.28 23.31
CA ASN A 733 33.64 -17.51 24.72
C ASN A 733 33.74 -16.21 25.53
N GLU A 734 34.25 -15.11 24.94
CA GLU A 734 34.28 -13.80 25.61
C GLU A 734 32.87 -13.21 25.76
N LEU A 735 32.00 -13.37 24.76
CA LEU A 735 30.58 -13.00 24.87
C LEU A 735 29.88 -13.76 25.99
N VAL A 736 30.12 -15.07 26.13
CA VAL A 736 29.55 -15.88 27.21
C VAL A 736 30.08 -15.44 28.58
N LYS A 737 31.38 -15.12 28.71
CA LYS A 737 31.96 -14.59 29.95
C LYS A 737 31.35 -13.25 30.35
N LEU A 738 31.19 -12.33 29.38
CA LEU A 738 30.55 -11.04 29.59
C LEU A 738 29.08 -11.23 29.99
N ALA A 739 28.36 -12.11 29.30
CA ALA A 739 26.96 -12.40 29.62
C ALA A 739 26.82 -12.95 31.04
N ARG A 740 27.70 -13.86 31.49
CA ARG A 740 27.73 -14.33 32.88
C ARG A 740 28.02 -13.20 33.87
N LEU A 741 29.02 -12.35 33.60
CA LEU A 741 29.39 -11.22 34.46
C LEU A 741 28.22 -10.23 34.64
N TYR A 742 27.52 -9.89 33.55
CA TYR A 742 26.37 -8.99 33.58
C TYR A 742 25.17 -9.64 34.29
N THR A 743 24.96 -10.93 34.08
CA THR A 743 23.92 -11.68 34.81
C THR A 743 24.19 -11.73 36.32
N GLU A 744 25.45 -11.92 36.73
CA GLU A 744 25.87 -11.90 38.14
C GLU A 744 25.72 -10.52 38.79
N ARG A 745 25.85 -9.43 38.00
CA ARG A 745 25.61 -8.04 38.44
C ARG A 745 24.13 -7.66 38.46
N GLY A 746 23.27 -8.50 37.88
CA GLY A 746 21.83 -8.26 37.76
C GLY A 746 21.45 -7.35 36.59
N ASP A 747 22.35 -7.15 35.63
CA ASP A 747 22.14 -6.35 34.42
C ASP A 747 21.36 -7.14 33.35
N ASN A 748 20.56 -6.45 32.53
CA ASN A 748 19.75 -7.09 31.48
C ASN A 748 20.57 -7.31 30.20
N LEU A 749 20.77 -8.58 29.83
CA LEU A 749 21.53 -8.96 28.63
C LEU A 749 20.88 -8.52 27.32
N GLN A 750 19.54 -8.40 27.25
CA GLN A 750 18.84 -7.98 26.03
C GLN A 750 19.01 -6.48 25.73
N GLU A 751 19.34 -5.67 26.74
CA GLU A 751 19.64 -4.25 26.57
C GLU A 751 21.13 -4.01 26.25
N LEU A 752 22.01 -4.89 26.72
CA LEU A 752 23.47 -4.77 26.55
C LEU A 752 23.99 -5.47 25.29
N PHE A 753 23.30 -6.52 24.82
CA PHE A 753 23.66 -7.25 23.61
C PHE A 753 22.59 -7.07 22.52
N ASN A 754 23.01 -6.57 21.36
CA ASN A 754 22.18 -6.62 20.17
C ASN A 754 21.94 -8.09 19.79
N SER A 755 20.67 -8.49 19.67
CA SER A 755 20.27 -9.87 19.36
C SER A 755 20.48 -10.28 17.89
N HIS A 756 21.24 -9.49 17.12
CA HIS A 756 21.46 -9.69 15.70
C HIS A 756 22.96 -9.80 15.43
N PHE A 757 23.39 -10.98 15.01
CA PHE A 757 24.78 -11.30 14.71
C PHE A 757 24.94 -11.60 13.22
N VAL A 758 26.03 -11.11 12.63
CA VAL A 758 26.38 -11.36 11.23
C VAL A 758 27.65 -12.20 11.17
N PHE A 759 27.54 -13.44 10.71
CA PHE A 759 28.69 -14.32 10.49
C PHE A 759 29.19 -14.17 9.04
N LEU A 760 30.39 -13.62 8.85
CA LEU A 760 30.98 -13.32 7.54
C LEU A 760 32.06 -14.33 7.15
N GLY A 761 32.24 -14.57 5.84
CA GLY A 761 33.28 -15.47 5.29
C GLY A 761 32.89 -16.18 4.00
N SER A 762 33.87 -16.72 3.28
CA SER A 762 33.69 -17.42 1.99
C SER A 762 32.85 -18.70 2.09
N PRO A 763 32.16 -19.17 1.04
CA PRO A 763 31.39 -20.42 1.09
C PRO A 763 32.21 -21.61 1.62
N GLY A 764 31.58 -22.50 2.42
CA GLY A 764 32.25 -23.68 2.99
C GLY A 764 33.05 -23.46 4.28
N THR A 765 33.18 -22.22 4.78
CA THR A 765 33.96 -21.90 5.99
C THR A 765 33.26 -22.19 7.33
N GLY A 766 32.09 -22.83 7.33
CA GLY A 766 31.37 -23.22 8.56
C GLY A 766 30.41 -22.18 9.14
N LYS A 767 30.17 -21.03 8.49
CA LYS A 767 29.27 -19.95 8.98
C LYS A 767 27.89 -20.44 9.45
N THR A 768 27.21 -21.23 8.62
CA THR A 768 25.87 -21.76 8.92
C THR A 768 25.91 -22.76 10.08
N THR A 769 26.98 -23.53 10.20
CA THR A 769 27.19 -24.48 11.29
C THR A 769 27.42 -23.75 12.61
N VAL A 770 28.25 -22.70 12.61
CA VAL A 770 28.48 -21.86 13.79
C VAL A 770 27.20 -21.13 14.19
N ALA A 771 26.45 -20.55 13.24
CA ALA A 771 25.20 -19.85 13.53
C ALA A 771 24.16 -20.76 14.21
N ARG A 772 24.07 -22.03 13.78
CA ARG A 772 23.18 -23.02 14.42
C ARG A 772 23.63 -23.40 15.83
N ILE A 773 24.93 -23.55 16.06
CA ILE A 773 25.45 -23.82 17.42
C ILE A 773 25.27 -22.59 18.31
N PHE A 774 25.45 -21.38 17.76
CA PHE A 774 25.27 -20.13 18.49
C PHE A 774 23.82 -19.86 18.87
N SER A 775 22.82 -20.38 18.13
CA SER A 775 21.42 -20.30 18.56
C SER A 775 21.07 -21.22 19.74
N GLU A 776 21.93 -22.19 20.05
CA GLU A 776 21.81 -23.06 21.23
C GLU A 776 22.49 -22.45 22.47
N ILE A 777 23.26 -21.35 22.30
CA ILE A 777 23.97 -20.56 23.32
C ILE A 777 23.10 -19.35 23.68
#